data_AF-A0A1F3E338-F1
#
_entry.id   AF-A0A1F3E338-F1
#
_cell.length_a   1.000
_cell.length_b   1.000
_cell.length_c   1.000
_cell.angle_alpha   90.00
_cell.angle_beta   90.00
_cell.angle_gamma   90.00
#
_symmetry.space_group_name_H-M   'P 1'
#
loop_
_entity.id
_entity.type
_entity.pdbx_description
1 polymer ?
#
loop_
_entity_poly.entity_id
_entity_poly.type
_entity_poly.pdbx_seq_one_letter_code
_entity_poly.pdbx_strand_id
1 'polypeptide(L)'
;MKKILLSIIGLVIVFQLFSQIRYKEGCFSELQKDSAVVYSSSLRLNSPYLDESSTSDTSLLMDIYSPKGDTLKNRPAIIFVHGGAFVSGNRHHDDMVSFCQAFTMTGYITATIDYRLGMNIDDSKSAVRAVYRGIQDGRAAVRFLRANASTYGINPDKIFMVGSSAGGFIALQSVYMNEQSEKPTEAESYSYDMVTAEPPYLQTVIAPDLGNYDTGENLDQNGTPDAIISLWGAVQNTDLIKASDLVPTMLVHGKSDTIVPFEIGSPFNYPSFPETYGSDEINNQLVSLGFTNKDCYFVDNQGHEFYGVTNGMFNDGVFFNAYGDTIFKKSLNFFYNQLIKPDANHIVYVKPDGTGDGSSWGNAVSDLQGAIDAMGVEQVWVTKGTYYASAYLPGETDARMKSFQMKEGVHVYGNFNGTETSIDERDHLLIDEKELGNSVLTTNSNSYHIVVFDTTGYSVETILDGFEIKGGNADNISLPPHNFGGGVVLSPQSIVQNCYITDNNAEIGAGAVLYKGGLIDSCYFISNTASHEGGGIALLYDGTVKNSKISSNETSGRGAGVYMEGFSGTIKNCEITTNTSDDYGAGVYFRDVSSATIQGSYVADNTAGKSGGGIYAYNSSINIYSSTVVNNTATTGYGGGINSYSNASSTIVNSVFIGNTASTGDNIYKCSSGCTTSVSYSGIEGGYEGENNVNISSDDFASSFYKDLYDGVDNVNPPSKCLNAGNNSIVSESDFDIKGNSRVSFGIVDIGAFERTSCKAYQLTSTVPTGGGTVSPEDTSIYLNNSLTYTIKPNTNGILDVVLFNGLDVTDQLVIDANNYIFTIDTLKADGELNVTFNVLPNVDITTSASTGGSISPTNANIEYGGSQIFTLTFNEGYEFDEATFSGSGNVTDNQDGTITLSNVTSDGELS
;
A
#
# COMPACT_ATOMS: atom_id res chain seq x y z
N MET A 1 -4.39 31.19 -42.14
CA MET A 1 -4.18 32.56 -41.61
C MET A 1 -5.05 32.85 -40.38
N LYS A 2 -5.04 31.96 -39.36
CA LYS A 2 -5.59 32.17 -38.00
C LYS A 2 -4.85 31.22 -37.02
N LYS A 3 -3.50 31.24 -37.03
CA LYS A 3 -2.64 30.43 -36.14
C LYS A 3 -1.42 31.20 -35.61
N ILE A 4 -1.45 32.53 -35.66
CA ILE A 4 -0.36 33.40 -35.14
C ILE A 4 -1.01 34.60 -34.47
N LEU A 5 -1.67 34.40 -33.32
CA LEU A 5 -2.10 35.51 -32.43
C LEU A 5 -2.51 35.04 -31.01
N LEU A 6 -1.92 33.96 -30.49
CA LEU A 6 -2.24 33.42 -29.16
C LEU A 6 -1.00 33.06 -28.34
N SER A 7 0.14 33.70 -28.63
CA SER A 7 1.44 33.41 -27.99
C SER A 7 2.08 34.60 -27.26
N ILE A 8 1.33 35.70 -26.98
CA ILE A 8 1.92 36.93 -26.37
C ILE A 8 1.08 37.51 -25.21
N ILE A 9 0.17 36.76 -24.58
CA ILE A 9 -0.48 37.23 -23.33
C ILE A 9 -0.48 36.09 -22.33
N GLY A 10 0.46 36.16 -21.37
CA GLY A 10 0.61 35.15 -20.33
C GLY A 10 1.97 35.13 -19.63
N LEU A 11 2.83 36.15 -19.79
CA LEU A 11 3.98 36.33 -18.89
C LEU A 11 3.53 37.13 -17.67
N VAL A 12 2.64 36.55 -16.87
CA VAL A 12 2.50 36.96 -15.47
C VAL A 12 3.70 36.35 -14.77
N ILE A 13 4.70 37.18 -14.48
CA ILE A 13 5.72 36.85 -13.48
C ILE A 13 4.97 36.71 -12.15
N VAL A 14 4.53 35.49 -11.84
CA VAL A 14 4.17 35.13 -10.48
C VAL A 14 5.49 35.08 -9.74
N PHE A 15 5.85 36.16 -9.05
CA PHE A 15 6.67 35.99 -7.86
C PHE A 15 5.85 35.10 -6.93
N GLN A 16 6.09 33.79 -6.97
CA GLN A 16 5.69 32.93 -5.86
C GLN A 16 6.51 33.41 -4.67
N LEU A 17 5.89 34.24 -3.83
CA LEU A 17 6.37 34.47 -2.48
C LEU A 17 6.39 33.10 -1.81
N PHE A 18 7.58 32.55 -1.64
CA PHE A 18 7.81 31.27 -0.99
C PHE A 18 7.14 31.28 0.38
N SER A 19 6.22 30.36 0.61
CA SER A 19 5.78 30.02 1.97
C SER A 19 6.91 29.25 2.63
N GLN A 20 7.87 29.95 3.24
CA GLN A 20 8.88 29.31 4.10
C GLN A 20 8.18 28.58 5.24
N ILE A 21 8.58 27.34 5.50
CA ILE A 21 8.00 26.56 6.60
C ILE A 21 8.60 27.06 7.90
N ARG A 22 7.79 27.81 8.67
CA ARG A 22 8.16 28.28 10.00
C ARG A 22 8.63 27.10 10.87
N TYR A 23 9.65 27.33 11.68
CA TYR A 23 10.34 26.36 12.54
C TYR A 23 11.20 25.30 11.82
N LYS A 24 11.21 25.28 10.49
CA LYS A 24 12.04 24.38 9.66
C LYS A 24 12.99 25.16 8.74
N GLU A 25 12.64 26.41 8.44
CA GLU A 25 13.42 27.28 7.56
C GLU A 25 13.60 28.68 8.19
N GLY A 26 14.70 29.35 7.84
CA GLY A 26 14.98 30.71 8.30
C GLY A 26 13.95 31.69 7.72
N CYS A 27 13.03 32.15 8.56
CA CYS A 27 11.92 33.04 8.18
C CYS A 27 12.07 34.48 8.68
N PHE A 28 13.12 34.74 9.45
CA PHE A 28 13.45 36.08 9.96
C PHE A 28 14.86 36.46 9.55
N SER A 29 15.11 37.77 9.44
CA SER A 29 16.44 38.34 9.14
C SER A 29 17.07 39.10 10.31
N GLU A 30 16.31 39.37 11.37
CA GLU A 30 16.77 40.03 12.59
C GLU A 30 16.18 39.36 13.83
N LEU A 31 16.94 39.38 14.93
CA LEU A 31 16.50 38.95 16.26
C LEU A 31 16.60 40.11 17.26
N GLN A 32 15.90 39.96 18.39
CA GLN A 32 16.01 40.81 19.56
C GLN A 32 16.39 39.95 20.77
N LYS A 33 17.06 40.57 21.76
CA LYS A 33 17.64 39.87 22.91
C LYS A 33 17.30 40.57 24.22
N ASP A 34 16.73 39.82 25.16
CA ASP A 34 16.60 40.21 26.56
C ASP A 34 17.77 39.59 27.34
N SER A 35 18.74 40.42 27.70
CA SER A 35 19.99 39.96 28.34
C SER A 35 19.92 39.93 29.86
N ALA A 36 20.69 39.01 30.45
CA ALA A 36 20.90 38.90 31.89
C ALA A 36 19.60 38.80 32.70
N VAL A 37 18.62 38.06 32.17
CA VAL A 37 17.38 37.75 32.86
C VAL A 37 17.69 36.79 34.00
N VAL A 38 17.37 37.17 35.23
CA VAL A 38 17.56 36.30 36.41
C VAL A 38 16.45 35.26 36.39
N TYR A 39 16.81 33.99 36.19
CA TYR A 39 15.84 32.89 36.19
C TYR A 39 15.79 32.14 37.51
N SER A 40 16.87 32.17 38.29
CA SER A 40 16.94 31.60 39.63
C SER A 40 18.09 32.20 40.45
N SER A 41 18.14 31.90 41.75
CA SER A 41 19.22 32.24 42.66
C SER A 41 19.67 31.03 43.48
N SER A 42 20.98 30.87 43.69
CA SER A 42 21.53 29.72 44.41
C SER A 42 22.92 29.99 44.99
N LEU A 43 23.38 29.10 45.87
CA LEU A 43 24.76 29.11 46.38
C LEU A 43 25.67 28.39 45.37
N ARG A 44 26.71 29.08 44.89
CA ARG A 44 27.79 28.48 44.09
C ARG A 44 29.02 28.23 44.93
N LEU A 45 29.85 27.28 44.50
CA LEU A 45 31.19 27.13 45.07
C LEU A 45 32.11 28.23 44.53
N ASN A 46 33.02 28.69 45.38
CA ASN A 46 34.06 29.64 44.97
C ASN A 46 35.23 28.88 44.32
N SER A 47 35.75 29.40 43.22
CA SER A 47 36.97 28.89 42.58
C SER A 47 38.15 28.92 43.58
N PRO A 48 39.00 27.87 43.67
CA PRO A 48 39.16 26.77 42.72
C PRO A 48 38.33 25.50 42.99
N TYR A 49 37.19 25.61 43.69
CA TYR A 49 36.23 24.52 43.93
C TYR A 49 36.79 23.36 44.78
N LEU A 50 37.76 23.63 45.64
CA LEU A 50 38.42 22.59 46.46
C LEU A 50 37.49 22.04 47.54
N ASP A 51 36.59 22.86 48.08
CA ASP A 51 35.65 22.45 49.11
C ASP A 51 34.30 23.18 49.11
N GLU A 52 33.32 22.57 49.78
CA GLU A 52 31.96 23.09 49.85
C GLU A 52 31.67 24.03 51.02
N SER A 53 32.65 24.35 51.86
CA SER A 53 32.51 25.38 52.90
C SER A 53 32.64 26.80 52.32
N SER A 54 33.30 26.93 51.17
CA SER A 54 33.50 28.20 50.46
C SER A 54 32.44 28.42 49.38
N THR A 55 31.34 29.06 49.76
CA THR A 55 30.23 29.41 48.85
C THR A 55 30.01 30.91 48.72
N SER A 56 29.31 31.32 47.66
CA SER A 56 28.77 32.68 47.51
C SER A 56 27.37 32.63 46.89
N ASP A 57 26.50 33.57 47.26
CA ASP A 57 25.23 33.78 46.56
C ASP A 57 25.51 34.17 45.11
N THR A 58 24.82 33.51 44.19
CA THR A 58 24.87 33.84 42.76
C THR A 58 23.46 33.88 42.18
N SER A 59 23.22 34.86 41.33
CA SER A 59 22.10 34.81 40.39
C SER A 59 22.47 33.91 39.23
N LEU A 60 21.52 33.08 38.80
CA LEU A 60 21.60 32.33 37.56
C LEU A 60 20.88 33.11 36.46
N LEU A 61 21.60 33.39 35.39
CA LEU A 61 21.17 34.31 34.34
C LEU A 61 20.89 33.55 33.04
N MET A 62 19.95 34.07 32.26
CA MET A 62 19.72 33.65 30.89
C MET A 62 19.66 34.85 29.94
N ASP A 63 20.05 34.64 28.69
CA ASP A 63 19.83 35.57 27.60
C ASP A 63 18.75 34.97 26.69
N ILE A 64 17.60 35.64 26.55
CA ILE A 64 16.45 35.17 25.77
C ILE A 64 16.43 35.88 24.41
N TYR A 65 16.37 35.10 23.34
CA TYR A 65 16.35 35.55 21.97
C TYR A 65 14.96 35.32 21.37
N SER A 66 14.47 36.32 20.63
CA SER A 66 13.21 36.21 19.89
C SER A 66 13.35 36.82 18.50
N PRO A 67 12.63 36.30 17.48
CA PRO A 67 12.67 36.88 16.16
C PRO A 67 12.03 38.28 16.19
N LYS A 68 12.72 39.27 15.62
CA LYS A 68 12.28 40.66 15.69
C LYS A 68 11.09 40.88 14.76
N GLY A 69 10.04 41.53 15.27
CA GLY A 69 8.81 41.81 14.52
C GLY A 69 7.83 40.64 14.44
N ASP A 70 8.15 39.49 15.05
CA ASP A 70 7.26 38.34 15.09
C ASP A 70 6.07 38.57 16.04
N THR A 71 4.87 38.53 15.49
CA THR A 71 3.62 38.79 16.21
C THR A 71 2.97 37.52 16.78
N LEU A 72 3.46 36.33 16.40
CA LEU A 72 2.88 35.07 16.84
C LEU A 72 3.02 34.90 18.36
N LYS A 73 1.99 34.32 18.98
CA LYS A 73 1.97 33.93 20.40
C LYS A 73 1.99 32.41 20.51
N ASN A 74 2.25 31.88 21.70
CA ASN A 74 2.33 30.43 21.95
C ASN A 74 3.38 29.73 21.08
N ARG A 75 4.60 30.29 21.02
CA ARG A 75 5.71 29.74 20.24
C ARG A 75 6.48 28.69 21.07
N PRO A 76 7.00 27.61 20.47
CA PRO A 76 7.91 26.72 21.16
C PRO A 76 9.18 27.46 21.60
N ALA A 77 9.72 27.06 22.75
CA ALA A 77 10.94 27.60 23.32
C ALA A 77 12.05 26.54 23.37
N ILE A 78 13.33 26.95 23.24
CA ILE A 78 14.48 26.05 23.36
C ILE A 78 15.52 26.65 24.31
N ILE A 79 15.93 25.88 25.31
CA ILE A 79 16.99 26.24 26.26
C ILE A 79 18.30 25.60 25.80
N PHE A 80 19.36 26.40 25.65
CA PHE A 80 20.70 25.96 25.27
C PHE A 80 21.63 26.00 26.47
N VAL A 81 22.21 24.84 26.81
CA VAL A 81 23.05 24.62 27.99
C VAL A 81 24.48 24.30 27.54
N HIS A 82 25.44 25.12 27.99
CA HIS A 82 26.82 25.05 27.52
C HIS A 82 27.65 23.90 28.10
N GLY A 83 28.70 23.50 27.38
CA GLY A 83 29.74 22.58 27.84
C GLY A 83 30.73 23.23 28.81
N GLY A 84 31.90 22.61 29.03
CA GLY A 84 32.93 23.13 29.93
C GLY A 84 33.07 22.36 31.25
N ALA A 85 32.69 21.08 31.26
CA ALA A 85 32.97 20.14 32.33
C ALA A 85 32.53 20.60 33.74
N PHE A 86 31.51 21.45 33.84
CA PHE A 86 31.07 22.08 35.10
C PHE A 86 32.16 22.89 35.85
N VAL A 87 33.28 23.23 35.19
CA VAL A 87 34.37 24.05 35.75
C VAL A 87 34.54 25.38 35.03
N SER A 88 34.08 25.47 33.78
CA SER A 88 34.18 26.64 32.92
C SER A 88 32.93 26.79 32.05
N GLY A 89 32.89 27.87 31.25
CA GLY A 89 31.76 28.20 30.39
C GLY A 89 30.78 29.20 31.01
N ASN A 90 29.88 29.70 30.19
CA ASN A 90 28.76 30.57 30.57
C ASN A 90 27.77 30.68 29.38
N ARG A 91 26.66 31.39 29.57
CA ARG A 91 25.63 31.62 28.55
C ARG A 91 26.08 32.33 27.26
N HIS A 92 27.32 32.82 27.20
CA HIS A 92 27.92 33.40 25.99
C HIS A 92 28.89 32.45 25.27
N HIS A 93 28.84 31.13 25.54
CA HIS A 93 29.66 30.17 24.82
C HIS A 93 29.35 30.21 23.31
N ASP A 94 30.36 30.57 22.49
CA ASP A 94 30.17 30.98 21.09
C ASP A 94 29.36 29.98 20.26
N ASP A 95 29.67 28.69 20.34
CA ASP A 95 28.96 27.65 19.58
C ASP A 95 27.48 27.54 19.99
N MET A 96 27.19 27.58 21.30
CA MET A 96 25.83 27.53 21.81
C MET A 96 25.03 28.79 21.47
N VAL A 97 25.66 29.97 21.52
CA VAL A 97 25.01 31.22 21.12
C VAL A 97 24.69 31.20 19.63
N SER A 98 25.63 30.74 18.81
CA SER A 98 25.44 30.65 17.36
C SER A 98 24.29 29.68 17.02
N PHE A 99 24.27 28.52 17.68
CA PHE A 99 23.19 27.53 17.52
C PHE A 99 21.83 28.09 18.00
N CYS A 100 21.82 28.72 19.17
CA CYS A 100 20.65 29.36 19.75
C CYS A 100 20.04 30.43 18.83
N GLN A 101 20.87 31.29 18.25
CA GLN A 101 20.44 32.34 17.32
C GLN A 101 19.92 31.74 16.02
N ALA A 102 20.57 30.70 15.47
CA ALA A 102 20.12 30.03 14.25
C ALA A 102 18.69 29.47 14.41
N PHE A 103 18.36 28.87 15.56
CA PHE A 103 16.99 28.45 15.88
C PHE A 103 16.03 29.63 16.07
N THR A 104 16.47 30.76 16.65
CA THR A 104 15.64 31.97 16.74
C THR A 104 15.18 32.42 15.36
N MET A 105 16.07 32.36 14.35
CA MET A 105 15.77 32.83 12.99
C MET A 105 14.72 31.98 12.26
N THR A 106 14.41 30.78 12.76
CA THR A 106 13.33 29.94 12.22
C THR A 106 11.99 30.15 12.92
N GLY A 107 11.94 30.99 13.97
CA GLY A 107 10.70 31.39 14.65
C GLY A 107 10.55 30.89 16.08
N TYR A 108 11.50 30.11 16.61
CA TYR A 108 11.53 29.70 18.02
C TYR A 108 11.87 30.87 18.94
N ILE A 109 11.39 30.78 20.18
CA ILE A 109 12.00 31.52 21.28
C ILE A 109 13.16 30.69 21.79
N THR A 110 14.32 31.28 22.01
CA THR A 110 15.48 30.51 22.48
C THR A 110 16.16 31.21 23.64
N ALA A 111 16.84 30.46 24.49
CA ALA A 111 17.55 31.03 25.65
C ALA A 111 18.88 30.31 25.87
N THR A 112 19.95 31.04 26.14
CA THR A 112 21.19 30.46 26.70
C THR A 112 21.23 30.71 28.19
N ILE A 113 21.69 29.73 28.99
CA ILE A 113 21.68 29.81 30.46
C ILE A 113 23.08 29.70 31.06
N ASP A 114 23.28 30.39 32.18
CA ASP A 114 24.33 30.05 33.14
C ASP A 114 23.82 28.95 34.07
N TYR A 115 24.66 27.99 34.45
CA TYR A 115 24.43 27.06 35.55
C TYR A 115 25.58 27.12 36.55
N ARG A 116 25.40 26.58 37.75
CA ARG A 116 26.43 26.57 38.80
C ARG A 116 27.63 25.74 38.35
N LEU A 117 28.78 26.40 38.23
CA LEU A 117 30.09 25.75 38.14
C LEU A 117 30.56 25.35 39.54
N GLY A 118 31.37 24.30 39.62
CA GLY A 118 31.93 23.87 40.90
C GLY A 118 32.37 22.41 40.99
N MET A 119 32.91 21.82 39.92
CA MET A 119 33.47 20.48 39.99
C MET A 119 34.94 20.51 40.44
N ASN A 120 35.27 19.76 41.49
CA ASN A 120 36.65 19.41 41.81
C ASN A 120 37.06 18.20 40.96
N ILE A 121 38.04 18.38 40.07
CA ILE A 121 38.45 17.33 39.12
C ILE A 121 39.17 16.15 39.78
N ASP A 122 39.62 16.29 41.02
CA ASP A 122 40.29 15.24 41.78
C ASP A 122 39.33 14.51 42.76
N ASP A 123 38.04 14.89 42.82
CA ASP A 123 37.04 14.29 43.71
C ASP A 123 35.81 13.80 42.94
N SER A 124 35.65 12.48 42.90
CA SER A 124 34.52 11.82 42.24
C SER A 124 33.15 12.20 42.82
N LYS A 125 33.07 12.48 44.12
CA LYS A 125 31.81 12.92 44.75
C LYS A 125 31.46 14.34 44.30
N SER A 126 32.47 15.21 44.20
CA SER A 126 32.29 16.56 43.67
C SER A 126 31.78 16.55 42.22
N ALA A 127 32.25 15.61 41.40
CA ALA A 127 31.76 15.42 40.02
C ALA A 127 30.26 15.07 39.97
N VAL A 128 29.81 14.07 40.74
CA VAL A 128 28.39 13.70 40.82
C VAL A 128 27.53 14.87 41.31
N ARG A 129 28.01 15.62 42.31
CA ARG A 129 27.32 16.79 42.85
C ARG A 129 27.28 17.96 41.87
N ALA A 130 28.29 18.13 41.01
CA ALA A 130 28.28 19.13 39.95
C ALA A 130 27.17 18.85 38.93
N VAL A 131 27.02 17.60 38.51
CA VAL A 131 25.91 17.17 37.65
C VAL A 131 24.56 17.44 38.32
N TYR A 132 24.39 17.06 39.59
CA TYR A 132 23.14 17.27 40.33
C TYR A 132 22.74 18.75 40.44
N ARG A 133 23.71 19.64 40.73
CA ARG A 133 23.48 21.09 40.73
C ARG A 133 23.09 21.61 39.34
N GLY A 134 23.72 21.09 38.29
CA GLY A 134 23.38 21.42 36.91
C GLY A 134 21.93 21.05 36.55
N ILE A 135 21.44 19.88 37.00
CA ILE A 135 20.05 19.45 36.78
C ILE A 135 19.07 20.43 37.46
N GLN A 136 19.34 20.77 38.71
CA GLN A 136 18.53 21.73 39.46
C GLN A 136 18.39 23.06 38.71
N ASP A 137 19.50 23.54 38.15
CA ASP A 137 19.59 24.81 37.43
C ASP A 137 18.89 24.72 36.07
N GLY A 138 19.13 23.65 35.30
CA GLY A 138 18.47 23.40 34.02
C GLY A 138 16.94 23.30 34.15
N ARG A 139 16.45 22.54 35.14
CA ARG A 139 15.02 22.41 35.43
C ARG A 139 14.43 23.73 35.95
N ALA A 140 15.19 24.53 36.70
CA ALA A 140 14.77 25.89 37.10
C ALA A 140 14.58 26.81 35.90
N ALA A 141 15.45 26.71 34.88
CA ALA A 141 15.29 27.47 33.64
C ALA A 141 14.01 27.07 32.88
N VAL A 142 13.66 25.78 32.83
CA VAL A 142 12.38 25.31 32.26
C VAL A 142 11.19 25.90 33.02
N ARG A 143 11.18 25.79 34.35
CA ARG A 143 10.12 26.36 35.19
C ARG A 143 9.97 27.86 35.00
N PHE A 144 11.08 28.58 34.91
CA PHE A 144 11.08 30.02 34.65
C PHE A 144 10.39 30.37 33.34
N LEU A 145 10.73 29.69 32.24
CA LEU A 145 10.10 29.96 30.94
C LEU A 145 8.60 29.58 30.94
N ARG A 146 8.20 28.50 31.64
CA ARG A 146 6.77 28.17 31.82
C ARG A 146 6.03 29.25 32.60
N ALA A 147 6.56 29.67 33.75
CA ALA A 147 5.97 30.72 34.58
C ALA A 147 5.86 32.07 33.85
N ASN A 148 6.79 32.35 32.94
CA ASN A 148 6.86 33.62 32.18
C ASN A 148 6.39 33.47 30.72
N ALA A 149 5.65 32.41 30.39
CA ALA A 149 5.31 32.09 29.01
C ALA A 149 4.52 33.22 28.31
N SER A 150 3.59 33.86 29.03
CA SER A 150 2.81 34.99 28.50
C SER A 150 3.67 36.21 28.16
N THR A 151 4.69 36.50 28.98
CA THR A 151 5.64 37.61 28.79
C THR A 151 6.43 37.45 27.49
N TYR A 152 6.95 36.24 27.25
CA TYR A 152 7.80 35.96 26.09
C TYR A 152 7.02 35.40 24.88
N GLY A 153 5.70 35.19 25.01
CA GLY A 153 4.84 34.61 23.98
C GLY A 153 5.22 33.16 23.66
N ILE A 154 5.56 32.39 24.69
CA ILE A 154 5.95 30.97 24.65
C ILE A 154 4.71 30.09 24.85
N ASN A 155 4.69 28.91 24.24
CA ASN A 155 3.78 27.83 24.61
C ASN A 155 4.40 27.06 25.80
N PRO A 156 3.76 27.08 26.99
CA PRO A 156 4.33 26.43 28.18
C PRO A 156 4.44 24.90 28.07
N ASP A 157 3.76 24.28 27.11
CA ASP A 157 3.78 22.84 26.85
C ASP A 157 4.75 22.45 25.73
N LYS A 158 5.58 23.40 25.25
CA LYS A 158 6.57 23.20 24.18
C LYS A 158 7.90 23.89 24.52
N ILE A 159 8.51 23.49 25.63
CA ILE A 159 9.82 23.99 26.07
C ILE A 159 10.85 22.87 25.96
N PHE A 160 11.75 23.00 24.99
CA PHE A 160 12.78 22.02 24.68
C PHE A 160 14.13 22.40 25.29
N MET A 161 15.06 21.45 25.32
CA MET A 161 16.42 21.69 25.82
C MET A 161 17.48 21.06 24.91
N VAL A 162 18.55 21.79 24.67
CA VAL A 162 19.76 21.34 23.98
C VAL A 162 20.93 21.51 24.92
N GLY A 163 21.73 20.46 25.09
CA GLY A 163 22.90 20.50 25.95
C GLY A 163 24.15 19.96 25.25
N SER A 164 25.28 20.65 25.40
CA SER A 164 26.59 20.18 24.91
C SER A 164 27.49 19.73 26.06
N SER A 165 28.12 18.56 25.95
CA SER A 165 29.06 18.04 26.94
C SER A 165 28.44 18.03 28.35
N ALA A 166 28.96 18.81 29.30
CA ALA A 166 28.32 19.04 30.62
C ALA A 166 26.84 19.44 30.54
N GLY A 167 26.47 20.29 29.58
CA GLY A 167 25.07 20.61 29.28
C GLY A 167 24.26 19.42 28.78
N GLY A 168 24.89 18.47 28.07
CA GLY A 168 24.26 17.22 27.63
C GLY A 168 23.88 16.30 28.79
N PHE A 169 24.71 16.24 29.84
CA PHE A 169 24.35 15.60 31.10
C PHE A 169 23.13 16.28 31.74
N ILE A 170 23.12 17.61 31.78
CA ILE A 170 22.00 18.40 32.31
C ILE A 170 20.73 18.10 31.51
N ALA A 171 20.79 18.09 30.18
CA ALA A 171 19.62 17.84 29.32
C ALA A 171 19.04 16.43 29.56
N LEU A 172 19.88 15.39 29.54
CA LEU A 172 19.46 14.01 29.77
C LEU A 172 18.86 13.83 31.16
N GLN A 173 19.58 14.25 32.20
CA GLN A 173 19.13 14.01 33.57
C GLN A 173 17.99 14.95 33.99
N SER A 174 17.78 16.07 33.30
CA SER A 174 16.55 16.88 33.48
C SER A 174 15.28 16.12 33.08
N VAL A 175 15.40 15.04 32.29
CA VAL A 175 14.30 14.16 31.90
C VAL A 175 14.27 12.89 32.74
N TYR A 176 15.41 12.20 32.85
CA TYR A 176 15.49 10.85 33.41
C TYR A 176 15.73 10.80 34.92
N MET A 177 16.12 11.91 35.56
CA MET A 177 16.14 12.01 37.03
C MET A 177 14.91 12.80 37.48
N ASN A 178 13.76 12.13 37.49
CA ASN A 178 12.44 12.73 37.69
C ASN A 178 11.73 12.26 38.98
N GLU A 179 12.36 11.41 39.79
CA GLU A 179 11.90 11.00 41.11
C GLU A 179 12.91 11.33 42.20
N GLN A 180 12.44 11.69 43.40
CA GLN A 180 13.32 12.08 44.50
C GLN A 180 14.21 10.92 45.00
N SER A 181 13.76 9.68 44.84
CA SER A 181 14.50 8.46 45.15
C SER A 181 15.72 8.23 44.24
N GLU A 182 15.80 8.92 43.10
CA GLU A 182 16.92 8.82 42.15
C GLU A 182 18.07 9.77 42.50
N LYS A 183 17.88 10.62 43.51
CA LYS A 183 18.94 11.49 44.01
C LYS A 183 20.17 10.64 44.38
N PRO A 184 21.36 10.95 43.82
CA PRO A 184 22.58 10.23 44.17
C PRO A 184 22.94 10.40 45.64
N THR A 185 23.50 9.36 46.25
CA THR A 185 23.93 9.42 47.67
C THR A 185 24.98 10.52 47.92
N GLU A 186 25.80 10.82 46.91
CA GLU A 186 26.80 11.88 46.93
C GLU A 186 26.17 13.28 47.02
N ALA A 187 24.90 13.45 46.62
CA ALA A 187 24.16 14.70 46.75
C ALA A 187 23.56 14.90 48.15
N GLU A 188 23.60 13.89 49.02
CA GLU A 188 23.26 14.01 50.45
C GLU A 188 24.39 14.69 51.25
N SER A 189 24.12 15.00 52.52
CA SER A 189 25.16 15.58 53.38
C SER A 189 26.19 14.54 53.82
N TYR A 190 27.48 14.86 53.71
CA TYR A 190 28.57 14.03 54.23
C TYR A 190 29.75 14.87 54.71
N SER A 191 30.59 14.29 55.57
CA SER A 191 31.84 14.92 56.04
C SER A 191 33.06 14.32 55.35
N TYR A 192 34.06 15.14 55.03
CA TYR A 192 35.36 14.71 54.53
C TYR A 192 36.47 15.61 55.08
N ASP A 193 37.69 15.05 55.20
CA ASP A 193 38.84 15.80 55.72
C ASP A 193 39.66 16.38 54.56
N MET A 194 39.91 17.69 54.63
CA MET A 194 40.73 18.45 53.68
C MET A 194 42.11 18.71 54.27
N VAL A 195 43.15 18.57 53.45
CA VAL A 195 44.52 18.93 53.86
C VAL A 195 44.69 20.45 53.76
N THR A 196 45.01 21.10 54.87
CA THR A 196 45.24 22.55 54.93
C THR A 196 46.72 22.90 55.03
N ALA A 197 47.11 24.06 54.53
CA ALA A 197 48.50 24.53 54.59
C ALA A 197 48.98 24.85 56.02
N GLU A 198 48.05 25.10 56.95
CA GLU A 198 48.32 25.48 58.34
C GLU A 198 47.71 24.48 59.34
N PRO A 199 48.29 24.31 60.54
CA PRO A 199 47.73 23.47 61.61
C PRO A 199 46.25 23.82 61.90
N PRO A 200 45.34 22.84 62.05
CA PRO A 200 45.60 21.41 62.31
C PRO A 200 45.95 20.52 61.10
N TYR A 201 46.26 21.07 59.91
CA TYR A 201 46.62 20.36 58.66
C TYR A 201 45.53 19.43 58.09
N LEU A 202 44.53 19.04 58.89
CA LEU A 202 43.29 18.39 58.48
C LEU A 202 42.12 19.23 58.99
N GLN A 203 41.28 19.68 58.06
CA GLN A 203 40.03 20.38 58.34
C GLN A 203 38.86 19.50 57.89
N THR A 204 38.02 19.08 58.83
CA THR A 204 36.76 18.40 58.50
C THR A 204 35.80 19.41 57.88
N VAL A 205 35.43 19.18 56.62
CA VAL A 205 34.42 19.93 55.87
C VAL A 205 33.13 19.12 55.81
N ILE A 206 31.99 19.79 55.95
CA ILE A 206 30.66 19.19 55.78
C ILE A 206 30.12 19.67 54.44
N ALA A 207 29.98 18.74 53.48
CA ALA A 207 29.20 18.98 52.29
C ALA A 207 27.71 19.00 52.68
N PRO A 208 26.96 20.06 52.33
CA PRO A 208 25.54 20.14 52.66
C PRO A 208 24.72 19.16 51.81
N ASP A 209 23.51 18.85 52.27
CA ASP A 209 22.52 18.19 51.41
C ASP A 209 22.07 19.17 50.32
N LEU A 210 22.08 18.75 49.05
CA LEU A 210 21.71 19.60 47.91
C LEU A 210 20.20 19.78 47.74
N GLY A 211 19.37 19.06 48.50
CA GLY A 211 17.92 19.11 48.45
C GLY A 211 17.31 18.28 47.33
N ASN A 212 16.14 18.71 46.86
CA ASN A 212 15.42 18.05 45.76
C ASN A 212 15.99 18.46 44.39
N TYR A 213 15.76 17.64 43.37
CA TYR A 213 16.19 17.94 41.99
C TYR A 213 15.43 19.15 41.40
N ASP A 214 14.25 19.48 41.94
CA ASP A 214 13.59 20.76 41.76
C ASP A 214 13.76 21.64 43.00
N THR A 215 14.50 22.75 42.84
CA THR A 215 14.79 23.74 43.89
C THR A 215 14.70 25.17 43.33
N GLY A 216 14.80 26.18 44.19
CA GLY A 216 14.70 27.58 43.81
C GLY A 216 13.26 28.02 43.55
N GLU A 217 13.06 28.84 42.53
CA GLU A 217 11.82 29.55 42.23
C GLU A 217 10.88 28.76 41.28
N ASN A 218 9.61 29.21 41.21
CA ASN A 218 8.57 28.69 40.30
C ASN A 218 8.25 27.19 40.45
N LEU A 219 8.35 26.63 41.66
CA LEU A 219 8.16 25.20 41.95
C LEU A 219 6.74 24.65 41.68
N ASP A 220 5.77 25.53 41.43
CA ASP A 220 4.43 25.18 40.95
C ASP A 220 4.41 24.77 39.46
N GLN A 221 5.47 25.08 38.72
CA GLN A 221 5.65 24.68 37.32
C GLN A 221 6.42 23.36 37.23
N ASN A 222 6.12 22.56 36.21
CA ASN A 222 6.90 21.37 35.89
C ASN A 222 8.32 21.78 35.44
N GLY A 223 9.37 21.11 35.93
CA GLY A 223 10.77 21.34 35.53
C GLY A 223 11.26 20.48 34.36
N THR A 224 10.50 19.49 33.94
CA THR A 224 10.90 18.57 32.86
C THR A 224 10.72 19.23 31.48
N PRO A 225 11.75 19.29 30.61
CA PRO A 225 11.59 19.77 29.23
C PRO A 225 10.72 18.82 28.40
N ASP A 226 10.02 19.36 27.40
CA ASP A 226 9.07 18.63 26.55
C ASP A 226 9.75 17.84 25.40
N ALA A 227 11.03 18.12 25.13
CA ALA A 227 11.91 17.37 24.24
C ALA A 227 13.36 17.75 24.53
N ILE A 228 14.31 16.84 24.31
CA ILE A 228 15.74 17.11 24.50
C ILE A 228 16.62 16.68 23.34
N ILE A 229 17.72 17.40 23.18
CA ILE A 229 18.85 16.99 22.36
C ILE A 229 20.09 16.98 23.25
N SER A 230 20.72 15.82 23.35
CA SER A 230 21.99 15.64 24.05
C SER A 230 23.12 15.56 23.04
N LEU A 231 24.02 16.55 23.07
CA LEU A 231 25.24 16.58 22.29
C LEU A 231 26.39 16.14 23.19
N TRP A 232 26.93 14.94 22.95
CA TRP A 232 28.02 14.32 23.72
C TRP A 232 27.76 14.28 25.24
N GLY A 233 26.54 13.92 25.64
CA GLY A 233 26.17 13.73 27.04
C GLY A 233 26.17 12.26 27.46
N ALA A 234 26.03 12.03 28.76
CA ALA A 234 25.82 10.71 29.36
C ALA A 234 24.87 10.79 30.56
N VAL A 235 24.37 9.63 30.99
CA VAL A 235 23.62 9.47 32.24
C VAL A 235 24.48 8.75 33.28
N GLN A 236 24.13 8.89 34.56
CA GLN A 236 24.84 8.20 35.63
C GLN A 236 24.61 6.68 35.58
N ASN A 237 23.38 6.26 35.26
CA ASN A 237 22.98 4.87 35.10
C ASN A 237 21.79 4.83 34.12
N THR A 238 21.74 3.83 33.23
CA THR A 238 20.61 3.60 32.33
C THR A 238 19.32 3.17 33.04
N ASP A 239 19.41 2.69 34.30
CA ASP A 239 18.24 2.38 35.14
C ASP A 239 17.36 3.61 35.44
N LEU A 240 17.92 4.83 35.27
CA LEU A 240 17.16 6.08 35.35
C LEU A 240 16.16 6.22 34.19
N ILE A 241 16.37 5.52 33.08
CA ILE A 241 15.50 5.57 31.90
C ILE A 241 14.44 4.49 32.06
N LYS A 242 13.19 4.93 32.23
CA LYS A 242 12.03 4.07 32.48
C LYS A 242 11.08 4.09 31.28
N ALA A 243 10.28 3.03 31.14
CA ALA A 243 9.23 2.93 30.12
C ALA A 243 8.19 4.07 30.20
N SER A 244 8.06 4.71 31.37
CA SER A 244 7.16 5.84 31.60
C SER A 244 7.70 7.19 31.09
N ASP A 245 8.98 7.28 30.73
CA ASP A 245 9.63 8.55 30.41
C ASP A 245 9.38 8.96 28.95
N LEU A 246 8.16 9.37 28.60
CA LEU A 246 7.76 9.58 27.18
C LEU A 246 8.38 10.81 26.48
N VAL A 247 9.44 11.43 27.04
CA VAL A 247 10.02 12.67 26.50
C VAL A 247 10.87 12.37 25.25
N PRO A 248 10.56 13.00 24.10
CA PRO A 248 11.36 12.89 22.89
C PRO A 248 12.84 13.16 23.17
N THR A 249 13.72 12.25 22.75
CA THR A 249 15.18 12.40 22.95
C THR A 249 15.97 12.18 21.65
N MET A 250 16.80 13.16 21.29
CA MET A 250 17.81 13.01 20.24
C MET A 250 19.21 12.90 20.85
N LEU A 251 20.00 11.95 20.37
CA LEU A 251 21.38 11.73 20.80
C LEU A 251 22.36 12.04 19.66
N VAL A 252 23.33 12.91 19.92
CA VAL A 252 24.43 13.20 18.98
C VAL A 252 25.74 12.87 19.67
N HIS A 253 26.58 12.03 19.05
CA HIS A 253 27.82 11.58 19.71
C HIS A 253 28.87 11.09 18.70
N GLY A 254 30.14 11.37 18.97
CA GLY A 254 31.26 10.81 18.22
C GLY A 254 31.65 9.46 18.82
N LYS A 255 31.76 8.39 18.02
CA LYS A 255 32.04 7.04 18.57
C LYS A 255 33.45 6.87 19.13
N SER A 256 34.32 7.87 18.97
CA SER A 256 35.68 7.90 19.51
C SER A 256 35.85 8.98 20.58
N ASP A 257 34.76 9.43 21.20
CA ASP A 257 34.79 10.39 22.31
C ASP A 257 35.48 9.78 23.54
N THR A 258 36.56 10.43 23.98
CA THR A 258 37.36 10.05 25.16
C THR A 258 37.14 10.96 26.36
N ILE A 259 36.31 12.01 26.20
CA ILE A 259 35.98 12.98 27.24
C ILE A 259 34.67 12.59 27.91
N VAL A 260 33.64 12.32 27.11
CA VAL A 260 32.40 11.70 27.55
C VAL A 260 32.29 10.39 26.76
N PRO A 261 32.56 9.23 27.37
CA PRO A 261 32.56 7.97 26.63
C PRO A 261 31.25 7.71 25.89
N PHE A 262 31.33 7.25 24.64
CA PHE A 262 30.16 6.92 23.81
C PHE A 262 29.40 5.70 24.35
N GLU A 263 30.12 4.70 24.85
CA GLU A 263 29.61 3.49 25.50
C GLU A 263 29.61 3.70 27.03
N ILE A 264 30.33 2.88 27.79
CA ILE A 264 30.51 3.02 29.24
C ILE A 264 31.94 3.47 29.53
N GLY A 265 32.09 4.42 30.45
CA GLY A 265 33.41 4.71 31.01
C GLY A 265 33.44 5.94 31.90
N SER A 266 34.59 6.16 32.54
CA SER A 266 34.85 7.35 33.34
C SER A 266 35.09 8.57 32.43
N PRO A 267 34.44 9.71 32.69
CA PRO A 267 34.73 10.96 31.97
C PRO A 267 36.22 11.34 32.03
N PHE A 268 36.71 11.98 30.97
CA PHE A 268 38.13 12.33 30.75
C PHE A 268 39.09 11.12 30.72
N ASN A 269 38.56 9.90 30.62
CA ASN A 269 39.29 8.66 30.83
C ASN A 269 40.03 8.66 32.18
N TYR A 270 39.45 9.30 33.21
CA TYR A 270 40.04 9.42 34.54
C TYR A 270 39.43 8.38 35.48
N PRO A 271 40.12 7.25 35.78
CA PRO A 271 39.50 6.07 36.42
C PRO A 271 38.95 6.30 37.83
N SER A 272 39.32 7.41 38.48
CA SER A 272 38.79 7.77 39.80
C SER A 272 37.39 8.33 39.73
N PHE A 273 36.94 8.81 38.55
CA PHE A 273 35.55 9.21 38.34
C PHE A 273 34.65 8.00 38.14
N PRO A 274 33.39 8.07 38.62
CA PRO A 274 32.44 7.00 38.41
C PRO A 274 32.22 6.81 36.92
N GLU A 275 31.93 5.58 36.53
CA GLU A 275 31.51 5.28 35.17
C GLU A 275 30.20 6.01 34.86
N THR A 276 30.09 6.43 33.61
CA THR A 276 28.90 7.05 33.03
C THR A 276 28.50 6.28 31.79
N TYR A 277 27.23 6.36 31.43
CA TYR A 277 26.63 5.63 30.32
C TYR A 277 26.30 6.62 29.20
N GLY A 278 27.10 6.57 28.14
CA GLY A 278 27.01 7.43 26.98
C GLY A 278 25.85 7.10 26.05
N SER A 279 25.85 7.75 24.89
CA SER A 279 24.73 7.69 23.95
C SER A 279 24.43 6.28 23.40
N ASP A 280 25.40 5.37 23.32
CA ASP A 280 25.14 4.00 22.88
C ASP A 280 24.26 3.25 23.89
N GLU A 281 24.66 3.28 25.15
CA GLU A 281 23.95 2.63 26.25
C GLU A 281 22.56 3.23 26.49
N ILE A 282 22.46 4.56 26.39
CA ILE A 282 21.18 5.26 26.43
C ILE A 282 20.29 4.79 25.28
N ASN A 283 20.81 4.74 24.05
CA ASN A 283 20.03 4.28 22.90
C ASN A 283 19.61 2.81 23.03
N ASN A 284 20.51 1.93 23.49
CA ASN A 284 20.23 0.52 23.73
C ASN A 284 19.09 0.34 24.75
N GLN A 285 19.10 1.13 25.82
CA GLN A 285 18.04 1.12 26.82
C GLN A 285 16.71 1.66 26.27
N LEU A 286 16.74 2.76 25.50
CA LEU A 286 15.54 3.28 24.86
C LEU A 286 14.92 2.25 23.89
N VAL A 287 15.74 1.58 23.08
CA VAL A 287 15.29 0.49 22.19
C VAL A 287 14.71 -0.67 22.99
N SER A 288 15.37 -1.10 24.08
CA SER A 288 14.90 -2.24 24.89
C SER A 288 13.54 -1.98 25.54
N LEU A 289 13.25 -0.72 25.87
CA LEU A 289 11.98 -0.26 26.42
C LEU A 289 10.90 0.03 25.36
N GLY A 290 11.21 -0.15 24.08
CA GLY A 290 10.27 0.08 22.98
C GLY A 290 10.02 1.55 22.65
N PHE A 291 10.96 2.45 22.97
CA PHE A 291 10.81 3.87 22.64
C PHE A 291 10.86 4.09 21.13
N THR A 292 9.76 4.64 20.61
CA THR A 292 9.65 5.11 19.23
C THR A 292 9.97 6.61 19.10
N ASN A 293 9.95 7.36 20.21
CA ASN A 293 10.22 8.80 20.23
C ASN A 293 11.69 9.18 20.44
N LYS A 294 12.56 8.72 19.54
CA LYS A 294 13.99 9.01 19.62
C LYS A 294 14.65 9.15 18.25
N ASP A 295 15.74 9.90 18.20
CA ASP A 295 16.62 9.98 17.02
C ASP A 295 18.09 9.93 17.45
N CYS A 296 18.97 9.51 16.56
CA CYS A 296 20.40 9.36 16.81
C CYS A 296 21.23 9.86 15.63
N TYR A 297 22.30 10.58 15.92
CA TYR A 297 23.35 10.91 14.95
C TYR A 297 24.72 10.58 15.54
N PHE A 298 25.16 9.35 15.27
CA PHE A 298 26.43 8.83 15.73
C PHE A 298 27.44 8.82 14.58
N VAL A 299 28.63 9.36 14.83
CA VAL A 299 29.64 9.52 13.77
C VAL A 299 30.89 8.73 14.12
N ASP A 300 31.26 7.81 13.23
CA ASP A 300 32.47 6.99 13.37
C ASP A 300 33.73 7.85 13.35
N ASN A 301 34.72 7.47 14.16
CA ASN A 301 36.05 8.11 14.23
C ASN A 301 36.05 9.60 14.62
N GLN A 302 34.94 10.12 15.16
CA GLN A 302 34.88 11.48 15.70
C GLN A 302 34.99 11.46 17.22
N GLY A 303 35.74 12.43 17.75
CA GLY A 303 35.94 12.63 19.19
C GLY A 303 34.89 13.56 19.82
N HIS A 304 35.21 14.12 20.97
CA HIS A 304 34.35 15.05 21.70
C HIS A 304 34.10 16.35 20.91
N GLU A 305 32.84 16.82 20.88
CA GLU A 305 32.43 18.12 20.31
C GLU A 305 32.98 18.37 18.88
N PHE A 306 32.78 17.41 17.96
CA PHE A 306 33.31 17.46 16.58
C PHE A 306 32.60 18.44 15.62
N TYR A 307 31.65 19.23 16.11
CA TYR A 307 30.95 20.25 15.32
C TYR A 307 31.51 21.64 15.60
N GLY A 308 31.36 22.54 14.64
CA GLY A 308 32.01 23.86 14.71
C GLY A 308 33.52 23.77 14.42
N VAL A 309 34.30 24.71 14.97
CA VAL A 309 35.75 24.82 14.69
C VAL A 309 36.57 24.66 15.98
N THR A 310 36.58 23.44 16.51
CA THR A 310 37.73 22.86 17.24
C THR A 310 38.38 23.69 18.36
N ASN A 311 37.58 24.36 19.22
CA ASN A 311 37.98 25.28 20.30
C ASN A 311 38.28 26.74 19.89
N GLY A 312 37.26 27.49 19.46
CA GLY A 312 37.20 28.95 19.55
C GLY A 312 38.37 29.75 18.94
N MET A 313 38.27 30.10 17.65
CA MET A 313 38.55 31.45 17.10
C MET A 313 38.26 31.49 15.58
N PHE A 314 37.48 32.49 15.13
CA PHE A 314 36.95 32.63 13.76
C PHE A 314 37.85 33.49 12.84
N ASN A 315 37.94 33.14 11.56
CA ASN A 315 38.61 34.00 10.56
C ASN A 315 37.92 34.10 9.17
N ASP A 316 36.81 33.39 8.90
CA ASP A 316 36.23 33.33 7.54
C ASP A 316 34.69 33.43 7.43
N GLY A 317 33.95 33.47 8.55
CA GLY A 317 32.52 33.82 8.54
C GLY A 317 31.56 32.71 8.11
N VAL A 318 31.94 31.43 8.22
CA VAL A 318 31.03 30.28 8.01
C VAL A 318 30.48 29.78 9.36
N PHE A 319 29.16 29.57 9.43
CA PHE A 319 28.40 29.37 10.67
C PHE A 319 28.61 27.99 11.33
N PHE A 320 28.99 26.94 10.58
CA PHE A 320 29.36 25.62 11.09
C PHE A 320 30.32 24.89 10.12
N ASN A 321 31.03 23.87 10.60
CA ASN A 321 31.64 22.88 9.70
C ASN A 321 30.54 21.95 9.11
N ALA A 322 30.91 21.03 8.22
CA ALA A 322 29.94 20.13 7.58
C ALA A 322 29.09 19.29 8.58
N TYR A 323 29.64 18.97 9.76
CA TYR A 323 28.91 18.25 10.81
C TYR A 323 27.93 19.16 11.55
N GLY A 324 28.30 20.41 11.85
CA GLY A 324 27.42 21.34 12.56
C GLY A 324 26.19 21.74 11.75
N ASP A 325 26.32 21.92 10.43
CA ASP A 325 25.18 22.11 9.54
C ASP A 325 24.23 20.89 9.55
N THR A 326 24.80 19.68 9.57
CA THR A 326 24.05 18.44 9.63
C THR A 326 23.33 18.28 10.96
N ILE A 327 24.02 18.53 12.07
CA ILE A 327 23.46 18.51 13.43
C ILE A 327 22.34 19.54 13.55
N PHE A 328 22.55 20.78 13.08
CA PHE A 328 21.50 21.81 13.06
C PHE A 328 20.24 21.35 12.34
N LYS A 329 20.36 20.87 11.10
CA LYS A 329 19.21 20.42 10.30
C LYS A 329 18.49 19.25 10.96
N LYS A 330 19.22 18.28 11.49
CA LYS A 330 18.63 17.14 12.21
C LYS A 330 17.93 17.60 13.49
N SER A 331 18.56 18.44 14.29
CA SER A 331 17.98 19.03 15.50
C SER A 331 16.71 19.84 15.21
N LEU A 332 16.73 20.60 14.11
CA LEU A 332 15.60 21.41 13.67
C LEU A 332 14.41 20.54 13.26
N ASN A 333 14.64 19.51 12.46
CA ASN A 333 13.62 18.54 12.07
C ASN A 333 13.09 17.76 13.28
N PHE A 334 13.97 17.32 14.17
CA PHE A 334 13.61 16.58 15.37
C PHE A 334 12.63 17.38 16.24
N PHE A 335 12.93 18.64 16.54
CA PHE A 335 12.03 19.50 17.31
C PHE A 335 10.77 19.90 16.55
N TYR A 336 10.87 20.18 15.25
CA TYR A 336 9.72 20.51 14.42
C TYR A 336 8.68 19.38 14.43
N ASN A 337 9.12 18.12 14.33
CA ASN A 337 8.24 16.96 14.36
C ASN A 337 7.49 16.81 15.71
N GLN A 338 8.00 17.40 16.80
CA GLN A 338 7.30 17.44 18.10
C GLN A 338 6.21 18.52 18.16
N LEU A 339 6.16 19.42 17.17
CA LEU A 339 5.11 20.43 17.03
C LEU A 339 3.89 19.90 16.28
N ILE A 340 4.06 18.83 15.50
CA ILE A 340 2.97 18.18 14.78
C ILE A 340 2.29 17.18 15.70
N LYS A 341 0.97 17.29 15.81
CA LYS A 341 0.15 16.55 16.76
C LYS A 341 -0.99 15.85 16.02
N PRO A 342 -0.91 14.51 15.86
CA PRO A 342 -2.06 13.74 15.43
C PRO A 342 -3.23 13.90 16.40
N ASP A 343 -4.45 13.74 15.89
CA ASP A 343 -5.65 13.68 16.72
C ASP A 343 -5.75 12.35 17.51
N ALA A 344 -6.87 12.16 18.22
CA ALA A 344 -7.10 10.95 19.02
C ALA A 344 -7.23 9.66 18.19
N ASN A 345 -7.40 9.78 16.86
CA ASN A 345 -7.47 8.66 15.91
C ASN A 345 -6.17 8.54 15.10
N HIS A 346 -5.08 9.15 15.55
CA HIS A 346 -3.79 9.11 14.87
C HIS A 346 -3.78 9.77 13.47
N ILE A 347 -4.66 10.76 13.26
CA ILE A 347 -4.78 11.52 11.99
C ILE A 347 -4.06 12.87 12.10
N VAL A 348 -3.23 13.21 11.10
CA VAL A 348 -2.70 14.56 10.90
C VAL A 348 -3.38 15.23 9.71
N TYR A 349 -3.90 16.44 9.90
CA TYR A 349 -4.62 17.21 8.88
C TYR A 349 -3.70 18.23 8.21
N VAL A 350 -3.68 18.28 6.87
CA VAL A 350 -2.75 19.08 6.07
C VAL A 350 -3.47 19.99 5.07
N LYS A 351 -3.11 21.28 5.04
CA LYS A 351 -3.60 22.31 4.11
C LYS A 351 -2.44 23.11 3.52
N PRO A 352 -2.45 23.55 2.25
CA PRO A 352 -1.30 24.25 1.67
C PRO A 352 -0.91 25.52 2.44
N ASP A 353 -1.89 26.19 3.05
CA ASP A 353 -1.75 27.40 3.86
C ASP A 353 -1.96 27.16 5.36
N GLY A 354 -1.87 25.91 5.81
CA GLY A 354 -2.04 25.52 7.22
C GLY A 354 -1.00 26.18 8.13
N THR A 355 -1.43 26.65 9.30
CA THR A 355 -0.55 27.29 10.30
C THR A 355 -0.65 26.67 11.69
N GLY A 356 -1.40 25.57 11.84
CA GLY A 356 -1.63 24.91 13.13
C GLY A 356 -0.66 23.76 13.40
N ASP A 357 -1.07 22.85 14.29
CA ASP A 357 -0.30 21.69 14.75
C ASP A 357 -0.72 20.37 14.07
N GLY A 358 -1.75 20.38 13.22
CA GLY A 358 -2.22 19.23 12.48
C GLY A 358 -3.28 18.41 13.20
N SER A 359 -3.78 18.85 14.35
CA SER A 359 -4.73 18.10 15.20
C SER A 359 -6.20 18.15 14.74
N SER A 360 -6.52 18.98 13.76
CA SER A 360 -7.85 19.09 13.14
C SER A 360 -7.77 19.90 11.85
N TRP A 361 -8.83 19.92 11.04
CA TRP A 361 -8.91 20.82 9.89
C TRP A 361 -8.74 22.31 10.23
N GLY A 362 -9.16 22.75 11.41
CA GLY A 362 -8.99 24.13 11.87
C GLY A 362 -7.56 24.45 12.30
N ASN A 363 -6.79 23.42 12.67
CA ASN A 363 -5.39 23.51 13.07
C ASN A 363 -4.46 22.82 12.06
N ALA A 364 -4.82 22.69 10.79
CA ALA A 364 -4.01 21.92 9.83
C ALA A 364 -2.57 22.47 9.69
N VAL A 365 -1.60 21.59 9.47
CA VAL A 365 -0.20 21.96 9.12
C VAL A 365 -0.07 22.19 7.62
N SER A 366 0.95 22.95 7.20
CA SER A 366 1.33 23.08 5.78
C SER A 366 2.41 22.10 5.31
N ASP A 367 3.19 21.54 6.24
CA ASP A 367 4.27 20.60 5.90
C ASP A 367 3.74 19.18 5.78
N LEU A 368 3.42 18.77 4.54
CA LEU A 368 2.98 17.41 4.25
C LEU A 368 4.04 16.37 4.62
N GLN A 369 5.32 16.65 4.38
CA GLN A 369 6.37 15.68 4.76
C GLN A 369 6.47 15.57 6.28
N GLY A 370 6.43 16.69 7.00
CA GLY A 370 6.39 16.69 8.46
C GLY A 370 5.19 15.91 9.00
N ALA A 371 4.03 16.01 8.35
CA ALA A 371 2.83 15.25 8.72
C ALA A 371 3.02 13.74 8.55
N ILE A 372 3.69 13.31 7.47
CA ILE A 372 4.05 11.89 7.25
C ILE A 372 5.06 11.42 8.31
N ASP A 373 6.05 12.25 8.63
CA ASP A 373 7.10 11.92 9.59
C ASP A 373 6.62 11.96 11.05
N ALA A 374 5.47 12.59 11.30
CA ALA A 374 4.94 12.89 12.64
C ALA A 374 4.88 11.66 13.54
N MET A 375 5.07 11.88 14.83
CA MET A 375 5.01 10.81 15.81
C MET A 375 3.60 10.28 15.98
N GLY A 376 3.43 8.96 16.00
CA GLY A 376 2.14 8.33 16.30
C GLY A 376 1.07 8.64 15.26
N VAL A 377 1.47 9.11 14.08
CA VAL A 377 0.59 9.23 12.92
C VAL A 377 0.41 7.84 12.30
N GLU A 378 -0.84 7.52 12.00
CA GLU A 378 -1.21 6.38 11.17
C GLU A 378 -1.83 6.86 9.86
N GLN A 379 -2.43 8.06 9.87
CA GLN A 379 -3.09 8.63 8.70
C GLN A 379 -2.75 10.11 8.52
N VAL A 380 -2.59 10.52 7.27
CA VAL A 380 -2.43 11.93 6.88
C VAL A 380 -3.54 12.29 5.91
N TRP A 381 -4.38 13.25 6.30
CA TRP A 381 -5.51 13.72 5.49
C TRP A 381 -5.17 15.06 4.86
N VAL A 382 -5.14 15.08 3.53
CA VAL A 382 -4.59 16.19 2.74
C VAL A 382 -5.69 16.84 1.94
N THR A 383 -5.87 18.15 2.12
CA THR A 383 -6.86 18.86 1.32
C THR A 383 -6.45 18.97 -0.14
N LYS A 384 -7.43 19.24 -0.99
CA LYS A 384 -7.28 19.78 -2.33
C LYS A 384 -6.29 20.96 -2.35
N GLY A 385 -5.30 20.96 -3.24
CA GLY A 385 -4.20 21.94 -3.26
C GLY A 385 -2.88 21.38 -3.78
N THR A 386 -1.88 22.25 -4.00
CA THR A 386 -0.55 21.85 -4.48
C THR A 386 0.46 21.77 -3.34
N TYR A 387 1.19 20.66 -3.28
CA TYR A 387 2.21 20.37 -2.27
C TYR A 387 3.53 20.08 -2.96
N TYR A 388 4.61 20.62 -2.40
CA TYR A 388 5.95 20.53 -2.97
C TYR A 388 6.84 19.61 -2.15
N ALA A 389 7.48 18.67 -2.85
CA ALA A 389 8.49 17.77 -2.30
C ALA A 389 9.61 18.53 -1.58
N SER A 390 9.96 18.09 -0.36
CA SER A 390 10.92 18.80 0.49
C SER A 390 11.92 17.90 1.23
N ALA A 391 11.69 16.59 1.34
CA ALA A 391 12.56 15.66 2.05
C ALA A 391 13.69 15.10 1.18
N TYR A 392 14.85 14.89 1.81
CA TYR A 392 15.97 14.17 1.22
C TYR A 392 15.94 12.71 1.65
N LEU A 393 16.40 11.81 0.78
CA LEU A 393 16.79 10.47 1.21
C LEU A 393 17.94 10.55 2.23
N PRO A 394 18.02 9.61 3.19
CA PRO A 394 19.12 9.57 4.16
C PRO A 394 20.50 9.53 3.48
N GLY A 395 21.38 10.46 3.86
CA GLY A 395 22.74 10.55 3.31
C GLY A 395 22.87 11.36 2.01
N GLU A 396 21.76 11.78 1.42
CA GLU A 396 21.75 12.55 0.18
C GLU A 396 21.82 14.06 0.39
N THR A 397 22.51 14.75 -0.52
CA THR A 397 22.66 16.22 -0.49
C THR A 397 22.27 16.91 -1.80
N ASP A 398 22.07 16.14 -2.88
CA ASP A 398 21.60 16.69 -4.16
C ASP A 398 20.17 17.21 -4.00
N ALA A 399 19.94 18.47 -4.37
CA ALA A 399 18.63 19.11 -4.31
C ALA A 399 17.58 18.42 -5.20
N ARG A 400 18.01 17.65 -6.21
CA ARG A 400 17.12 16.83 -7.04
C ARG A 400 16.59 15.59 -6.31
N MET A 401 17.09 15.25 -5.13
CA MET A 401 16.55 14.16 -4.30
C MET A 401 15.32 14.55 -3.50
N LYS A 402 14.91 15.82 -3.57
CA LYS A 402 13.71 16.27 -2.86
C LYS A 402 12.49 15.52 -3.40
N SER A 403 11.88 14.70 -2.55
CA SER A 403 10.63 13.98 -2.82
C SER A 403 9.72 14.02 -1.59
N PHE A 404 8.55 13.40 -1.69
CA PHE A 404 7.78 12.93 -0.55
C PHE A 404 8.25 11.51 -0.19
N GLN A 405 8.77 11.36 1.02
CA GLN A 405 9.25 10.08 1.56
C GLN A 405 8.11 9.47 2.37
N MET A 406 7.60 8.34 1.91
CA MET A 406 6.56 7.61 2.64
C MET A 406 7.15 6.99 3.90
N LYS A 407 6.37 6.99 4.99
CA LYS A 407 6.74 6.35 6.26
C LYS A 407 5.99 5.04 6.38
N GLU A 408 6.72 3.98 6.74
CA GLU A 408 6.16 2.65 6.96
C GLU A 408 4.92 2.70 7.87
N GLY A 409 3.82 2.11 7.42
CA GLY A 409 2.57 2.02 8.17
C GLY A 409 1.71 3.30 8.15
N VAL A 410 2.14 4.36 7.46
CA VAL A 410 1.38 5.61 7.35
C VAL A 410 0.57 5.63 6.05
N HIS A 411 -0.72 5.90 6.16
CA HIS A 411 -1.61 6.04 5.01
C HIS A 411 -1.85 7.53 4.70
N VAL A 412 -1.59 7.93 3.46
CA VAL A 412 -1.72 9.33 3.03
C VAL A 412 -2.87 9.44 2.03
N TYR A 413 -3.88 10.23 2.38
CA TYR A 413 -5.13 10.36 1.65
C TYR A 413 -5.33 11.79 1.15
N GLY A 414 -5.51 11.97 -0.15
CA GLY A 414 -5.75 13.23 -0.82
C GLY A 414 -7.23 13.53 -1.10
N ASN A 415 -7.46 14.70 -1.68
CA ASN A 415 -8.73 15.23 -2.17
C ASN A 415 -9.80 15.58 -1.12
N PHE A 416 -9.41 15.88 0.11
CA PHE A 416 -10.34 16.44 1.10
C PHE A 416 -10.68 17.92 0.81
N ASN A 417 -11.90 18.36 1.11
CA ASN A 417 -12.27 19.78 1.11
C ASN A 417 -11.87 20.48 2.42
N GLY A 418 -11.51 19.72 3.46
CA GLY A 418 -11.06 20.23 4.74
C GLY A 418 -12.20 20.44 5.75
N THR A 419 -13.28 19.69 5.59
CA THR A 419 -14.46 19.69 6.49
C THR A 419 -14.94 18.29 6.87
N GLU A 420 -14.40 17.27 6.22
CA GLU A 420 -14.80 15.88 6.34
C GLU A 420 -14.47 15.32 7.74
N THR A 421 -15.30 14.39 8.19
CA THR A 421 -15.16 13.68 9.47
C THR A 421 -14.93 12.18 9.30
N SER A 422 -15.05 11.66 8.08
CA SER A 422 -14.73 10.28 7.72
C SER A 422 -14.01 10.23 6.37
N ILE A 423 -13.26 9.15 6.13
CA ILE A 423 -12.53 8.94 4.88
C ILE A 423 -13.45 8.79 3.67
N ASP A 424 -14.67 8.26 3.85
CA ASP A 424 -15.64 8.00 2.78
C ASP A 424 -16.30 9.28 2.25
N GLU A 425 -16.19 10.39 2.98
CA GLU A 425 -16.70 11.70 2.57
C GLU A 425 -15.81 12.39 1.52
N ARG A 426 -14.58 11.91 1.32
CA ARG A 426 -13.63 12.52 0.37
C ARG A 426 -13.95 12.13 -1.07
N ASP A 427 -13.64 13.05 -1.97
CA ASP A 427 -13.77 12.88 -3.41
C ASP A 427 -12.56 12.12 -3.98
N HIS A 428 -12.56 10.80 -3.81
CA HIS A 428 -11.44 9.93 -4.17
C HIS A 428 -11.41 9.52 -5.65
N LEU A 429 -12.52 9.66 -6.37
CA LEU A 429 -12.61 9.32 -7.78
C LEU A 429 -12.05 10.48 -8.61
N LEU A 430 -10.85 10.28 -9.17
CA LEU A 430 -10.33 11.18 -10.20
C LEU A 430 -11.15 10.97 -11.48
N ILE A 431 -12.21 11.77 -11.63
CA ILE A 431 -12.98 11.84 -12.86
C ILE A 431 -12.08 12.46 -13.94
N ASP A 432 -12.19 11.91 -15.15
CA ASP A 432 -11.49 12.26 -16.40
C ASP A 432 -10.89 13.68 -16.47
N GLU A 433 -9.66 13.77 -16.99
CA GLU A 433 -8.79 14.94 -17.15
C GLU A 433 -9.44 16.33 -16.94
N LYS A 434 -9.05 17.01 -15.84
CA LYS A 434 -9.21 18.47 -15.56
C LYS A 434 -10.40 18.94 -14.70
N GLU A 435 -10.74 18.25 -13.62
CA GLU A 435 -11.39 18.97 -12.53
C GLU A 435 -10.34 19.82 -11.78
N LEU A 436 -10.55 21.14 -11.79
CA LEU A 436 -9.71 22.12 -11.08
C LEU A 436 -9.79 21.82 -9.57
N GLY A 437 -8.67 21.42 -8.97
CA GLY A 437 -8.52 21.39 -7.51
C GLY A 437 -8.15 20.05 -6.88
N ASN A 438 -7.49 19.12 -7.58
CA ASN A 438 -6.96 17.92 -6.91
C ASN A 438 -5.90 18.25 -5.84
N SER A 439 -5.62 17.29 -4.96
CA SER A 439 -4.37 17.26 -4.19
C SER A 439 -3.23 16.89 -5.15
N VAL A 440 -2.37 17.86 -5.47
CA VAL A 440 -1.26 17.73 -6.42
C VAL A 440 0.06 17.61 -5.67
N LEU A 441 0.78 16.51 -5.88
CA LEU A 441 2.15 16.32 -5.44
C LEU A 441 3.11 16.65 -6.59
N THR A 442 4.02 17.59 -6.36
CA THR A 442 4.98 18.00 -7.38
C THR A 442 6.27 18.52 -6.75
N THR A 443 7.17 19.06 -7.57
CA THR A 443 8.43 19.68 -7.15
C THR A 443 8.50 21.12 -7.66
N ASN A 444 9.28 21.96 -6.97
CA ASN A 444 9.60 23.32 -7.41
C ASN A 444 10.94 23.38 -8.17
N SER A 445 11.56 22.22 -8.38
CA SER A 445 12.89 22.05 -8.98
C SER A 445 12.85 20.92 -9.99
N ASN A 446 14.01 20.40 -10.36
CA ASN A 446 14.18 19.26 -11.26
C ASN A 446 14.34 17.95 -10.45
N SER A 447 13.40 17.63 -9.55
CA SER A 447 13.52 16.44 -8.69
C SER A 447 13.54 15.16 -9.52
N TYR A 448 14.33 14.16 -9.11
CA TYR A 448 14.34 12.84 -9.77
C TYR A 448 13.01 12.11 -9.57
N HIS A 449 12.56 12.03 -8.32
CA HIS A 449 11.33 11.33 -7.93
C HIS A 449 10.38 12.29 -7.23
N ILE A 450 9.08 12.18 -7.45
CA ILE A 450 8.08 12.95 -6.67
C ILE A 450 7.71 12.23 -5.39
N VAL A 451 7.42 10.94 -5.45
CA VAL A 451 7.11 10.11 -4.28
C VAL A 451 7.99 8.87 -4.22
N VAL A 452 8.51 8.57 -3.04
CA VAL A 452 9.38 7.41 -2.81
C VAL A 452 8.87 6.62 -1.61
N PHE A 453 8.59 5.34 -1.84
CA PHE A 453 8.51 4.31 -0.82
C PHE A 453 9.90 3.69 -0.67
N ASP A 454 10.33 3.42 0.57
CA ASP A 454 11.67 2.92 0.86
C ASP A 454 11.96 1.63 0.07
N THR A 455 12.98 1.69 -0.78
CA THR A 455 13.38 0.58 -1.66
C THR A 455 13.97 -0.63 -0.92
N THR A 456 14.31 -0.48 0.37
CA THR A 456 14.68 -1.61 1.24
C THR A 456 13.47 -2.48 1.62
N GLY A 457 12.27 -1.96 1.40
CA GLY A 457 10.99 -2.63 1.59
C GLY A 457 10.36 -2.35 2.94
N TYR A 458 9.03 -2.40 2.99
CA TYR A 458 8.27 -2.31 4.24
C TYR A 458 7.79 -3.68 4.71
N SER A 459 7.63 -3.81 6.01
CA SER A 459 7.07 -4.96 6.71
C SER A 459 5.55 -4.89 6.89
N VAL A 460 4.98 -3.68 6.75
CA VAL A 460 3.53 -3.42 6.86
C VAL A 460 3.04 -2.54 5.70
N GLU A 461 1.74 -2.62 5.42
CA GLU A 461 1.07 -1.87 4.36
C GLU A 461 1.28 -0.36 4.54
N THR A 462 1.57 0.33 3.43
CA THR A 462 1.73 1.78 3.36
C THR A 462 1.01 2.29 2.12
N ILE A 463 0.11 3.26 2.26
CA ILE A 463 -0.83 3.67 1.20
C ILE A 463 -0.62 5.12 0.80
N LEU A 464 -0.62 5.39 -0.51
CA LEU A 464 -0.86 6.70 -1.09
C LEU A 464 -2.13 6.66 -1.95
N ASP A 465 -3.11 7.50 -1.63
CA ASP A 465 -4.43 7.46 -2.29
C ASP A 465 -4.96 8.84 -2.64
N GLY A 466 -5.38 9.03 -3.89
CA GLY A 466 -6.19 10.21 -4.28
C GLY A 466 -5.35 11.44 -4.63
N PHE A 467 -4.21 11.26 -5.30
CA PHE A 467 -3.31 12.37 -5.67
C PHE A 467 -3.06 12.46 -7.18
N GLU A 468 -2.90 13.69 -7.66
CA GLU A 468 -2.22 13.97 -8.93
C GLU A 468 -0.71 14.07 -8.68
N ILE A 469 0.12 13.37 -9.45
CA ILE A 469 1.57 13.29 -9.24
C ILE A 469 2.29 13.65 -10.54
N LYS A 470 3.09 14.73 -10.51
CA LYS A 470 3.74 15.26 -11.73
C LYS A 470 5.05 16.00 -11.52
N GLY A 471 5.84 16.08 -12.60
CA GLY A 471 7.04 16.89 -12.70
C GLY A 471 8.33 16.19 -12.25
N GLY A 472 8.29 14.87 -12.02
CA GLY A 472 9.50 14.10 -11.75
C GLY A 472 10.37 13.96 -12.99
N ASN A 473 11.68 13.93 -12.81
CA ASN A 473 12.67 13.85 -13.89
C ASN A 473 13.88 12.99 -13.50
N ALA A 474 13.73 11.66 -13.53
CA ALA A 474 14.76 10.67 -13.19
C ALA A 474 15.70 10.38 -14.38
N ASP A 475 16.62 11.31 -14.70
CA ASP A 475 17.46 11.27 -15.91
C ASP A 475 18.95 10.96 -15.67
N ASN A 476 19.35 10.53 -14.46
CA ASN A 476 20.77 10.37 -14.12
C ASN A 476 21.23 8.91 -14.03
N ILE A 477 21.77 8.42 -15.14
CA ILE A 477 22.27 7.04 -15.31
C ILE A 477 23.50 6.69 -14.46
N SER A 478 24.21 7.70 -13.94
CA SER A 478 25.50 7.49 -13.26
C SER A 478 25.35 7.13 -11.78
N LEU A 479 24.14 7.29 -11.24
CA LEU A 479 23.85 7.11 -9.82
C LEU A 479 22.45 6.46 -9.67
N PRO A 480 22.32 5.13 -9.78
CA PRO A 480 21.07 4.46 -9.43
C PRO A 480 20.72 4.69 -7.95
N PRO A 481 19.45 4.94 -7.58
CA PRO A 481 18.23 4.76 -8.36
C PRO A 481 17.76 5.96 -9.22
N HIS A 482 18.57 7.00 -9.42
CA HIS A 482 18.13 8.32 -9.94
C HIS A 482 17.83 8.36 -11.44
N ASN A 483 17.80 7.19 -12.08
CA ASN A 483 17.42 7.01 -13.46
C ASN A 483 16.03 6.39 -13.64
N PHE A 484 15.36 5.97 -12.57
CA PHE A 484 14.07 5.29 -12.69
C PHE A 484 12.98 5.84 -11.76
N GLY A 485 11.71 5.78 -12.16
CA GLY A 485 10.59 6.16 -11.30
C GLY A 485 10.45 7.67 -11.11
N GLY A 486 10.17 8.40 -12.20
CA GLY A 486 10.03 9.85 -12.16
C GLY A 486 8.90 10.31 -11.24
N GLY A 487 7.69 9.77 -11.44
CA GLY A 487 6.55 10.03 -10.57
C GLY A 487 6.69 9.32 -9.23
N VAL A 488 6.62 7.99 -9.24
CA VAL A 488 6.58 7.18 -8.00
C VAL A 488 7.54 5.99 -8.04
N VAL A 489 8.23 5.75 -6.93
CA VAL A 489 9.00 4.52 -6.69
C VAL A 489 8.31 3.69 -5.61
N LEU A 490 7.94 2.45 -5.93
CA LEU A 490 7.27 1.50 -5.03
C LEU A 490 8.19 0.32 -4.69
N SER A 491 7.97 -0.25 -3.51
CA SER A 491 8.61 -1.46 -3.00
C SER A 491 7.55 -2.41 -2.39
N PRO A 492 7.90 -3.61 -1.88
CA PRO A 492 6.94 -4.50 -1.23
C PRO A 492 6.13 -3.80 -0.12
N GLN A 493 4.85 -4.16 0.01
CA GLN A 493 3.86 -3.54 0.92
C GLN A 493 3.49 -2.08 0.62
N SER A 494 3.99 -1.50 -0.48
CA SER A 494 3.58 -0.18 -0.96
C SER A 494 2.32 -0.29 -1.83
N ILE A 495 1.32 0.55 -1.56
CA ILE A 495 0.10 0.67 -2.36
C ILE A 495 -0.06 2.10 -2.85
N VAL A 496 -0.23 2.26 -4.16
CA VAL A 496 -0.64 3.51 -4.78
C VAL A 496 -1.98 3.27 -5.44
N GLN A 497 -3.00 4.03 -5.04
CA GLN A 497 -4.35 3.84 -5.55
C GLN A 497 -5.08 5.15 -5.84
N ASN A 498 -6.04 5.12 -6.78
CA ASN A 498 -6.86 6.29 -7.13
C ASN A 498 -6.02 7.54 -7.49
N CYS A 499 -4.84 7.36 -8.09
CA CYS A 499 -3.92 8.46 -8.40
C CYS A 499 -3.87 8.76 -9.90
N TYR A 500 -3.54 10.00 -10.25
CA TYR A 500 -3.31 10.47 -11.61
C TYR A 500 -1.85 10.87 -11.79
N ILE A 501 -1.05 9.99 -12.39
CA ILE A 501 0.39 10.11 -12.55
C ILE A 501 0.68 10.58 -13.98
N THR A 502 1.15 11.82 -14.13
CA THR A 502 1.23 12.48 -15.43
C THR A 502 2.43 13.41 -15.55
N ASP A 503 2.85 13.67 -16.79
CA ASP A 503 3.92 14.63 -17.11
C ASP A 503 5.22 14.37 -16.33
N ASN A 504 5.57 13.09 -16.13
CA ASN A 504 6.84 12.68 -15.52
C ASN A 504 7.81 12.17 -16.59
N ASN A 505 9.10 12.39 -16.34
CA ASN A 505 10.21 11.95 -17.18
C ASN A 505 11.15 11.01 -16.41
N ALA A 506 11.68 9.98 -17.06
CA ALA A 506 12.75 9.15 -16.51
C ALA A 506 13.57 8.46 -17.61
N GLU A 507 14.64 7.75 -17.25
CA GLU A 507 15.21 6.75 -18.14
C GLU A 507 14.35 5.48 -18.18
N ILE A 508 13.91 5.00 -17.00
CA ILE A 508 13.09 3.79 -16.84
C ILE A 508 11.87 4.05 -15.96
N GLY A 509 10.65 3.71 -16.39
CA GLY A 509 9.45 3.80 -15.54
C GLY A 509 9.10 5.24 -15.19
N ALA A 510 8.82 6.10 -16.17
CA ALA A 510 8.69 7.53 -15.93
C ALA A 510 7.50 7.90 -15.04
N GLY A 511 6.35 7.26 -15.24
CA GLY A 511 5.24 7.37 -14.30
C GLY A 511 5.54 6.67 -12.97
N ALA A 512 5.79 5.35 -13.01
CA ALA A 512 6.16 4.61 -11.80
C ALA A 512 7.12 3.43 -12.04
N VAL A 513 7.83 3.07 -10.98
CA VAL A 513 8.61 1.83 -10.87
C VAL A 513 8.14 1.01 -9.68
N LEU A 514 7.89 -0.27 -9.92
CA LEU A 514 7.66 -1.27 -8.86
C LEU A 514 8.92 -2.13 -8.77
N TYR A 515 9.64 -2.00 -7.65
CA TYR A 515 10.88 -2.72 -7.44
C TYR A 515 10.66 -3.87 -6.44
N LYS A 516 10.74 -5.12 -6.95
CA LYS A 516 10.54 -6.37 -6.20
C LYS A 516 9.15 -6.52 -5.56
N GLY A 517 8.18 -5.71 -5.95
CA GLY A 517 6.82 -5.76 -5.43
C GLY A 517 6.13 -4.40 -5.44
N GLY A 518 4.97 -4.34 -4.79
CA GLY A 518 4.09 -3.17 -4.74
C GLY A 518 2.79 -3.39 -5.53
N LEU A 519 1.79 -2.57 -5.23
CA LEU A 519 0.47 -2.58 -5.86
C LEU A 519 0.13 -1.20 -6.41
N ILE A 520 -0.22 -1.17 -7.70
CA ILE A 520 -0.95 -0.07 -8.32
C ILE A 520 -2.40 -0.52 -8.54
N ASP A 521 -3.35 0.24 -8.03
CA ASP A 521 -4.79 -0.03 -8.18
C ASP A 521 -5.56 1.22 -8.60
N SER A 522 -6.45 1.11 -9.59
CA SER A 522 -7.38 2.20 -9.93
C SER A 522 -6.68 3.54 -10.25
N CYS A 523 -5.51 3.49 -10.89
CA CYS A 523 -4.68 4.65 -11.20
C CYS A 523 -4.69 4.98 -12.70
N TYR A 524 -4.31 6.22 -13.01
CA TYR A 524 -4.15 6.74 -14.36
C TYR A 524 -2.68 7.14 -14.60
N PHE A 525 -2.04 6.54 -15.60
CA PHE A 525 -0.67 6.85 -16.02
C PHE A 525 -0.72 7.47 -17.41
N ILE A 526 -0.69 8.80 -17.48
CA ILE A 526 -0.99 9.54 -18.72
C ILE A 526 0.14 10.46 -19.10
N SER A 527 0.60 10.42 -20.35
CA SER A 527 1.59 11.36 -20.89
C SER A 527 2.92 11.40 -20.12
N ASN A 528 3.39 10.25 -19.64
CA ASN A 528 4.73 10.11 -19.09
C ASN A 528 5.71 9.68 -20.18
N THR A 529 6.97 10.12 -20.08
CA THR A 529 7.99 9.92 -21.10
C THR A 529 9.25 9.28 -20.53
N ALA A 530 9.67 8.15 -21.10
CA ALA A 530 10.93 7.51 -20.75
C ALA A 530 11.96 7.62 -21.89
N SER A 531 13.25 7.80 -21.58
CA SER A 531 14.29 7.77 -22.62
C SER A 531 14.75 6.35 -22.99
N HIS A 532 14.41 5.33 -22.18
CA HIS A 532 14.78 3.94 -22.47
C HIS A 532 13.59 2.98 -22.31
N GLU A 533 13.05 2.75 -21.11
CA GLU A 533 12.02 1.71 -20.92
C GLU A 533 10.87 2.18 -20.04
N GLY A 534 9.65 1.69 -20.26
CA GLY A 534 8.54 1.96 -19.33
C GLY A 534 8.14 3.44 -19.28
N GLY A 535 7.54 3.99 -20.34
CA GLY A 535 7.03 5.37 -20.29
C GLY A 535 6.04 5.56 -19.14
N GLY A 536 5.02 4.70 -19.07
CA GLY A 536 4.06 4.65 -17.97
C GLY A 536 4.64 3.98 -16.74
N ILE A 537 4.82 2.66 -16.79
CA ILE A 537 5.17 1.83 -15.62
C ILE A 537 6.33 0.88 -15.97
N ALA A 538 7.26 0.70 -15.04
CA ALA A 538 8.23 -0.40 -15.08
C ALA A 538 8.06 -1.33 -13.86
N LEU A 539 7.89 -2.62 -14.11
CA LEU A 539 7.86 -3.68 -13.11
C LEU A 539 9.20 -4.42 -13.13
N LEU A 540 9.99 -4.21 -12.08
CA LEU A 540 11.32 -4.78 -11.94
C LEU A 540 11.29 -5.87 -10.87
N TYR A 541 11.51 -7.11 -11.30
CA TYR A 541 11.52 -8.36 -10.54
C TYR A 541 10.15 -8.86 -10.07
N ASP A 542 9.26 -8.00 -9.58
CA ASP A 542 7.88 -8.36 -9.21
C ASP A 542 6.96 -7.13 -9.10
N GLY A 543 5.64 -7.33 -9.14
CA GLY A 543 4.64 -6.26 -8.94
C GLY A 543 3.27 -6.57 -9.52
N THR A 544 2.26 -5.82 -9.05
CA THR A 544 0.88 -5.91 -9.57
C THR A 544 0.34 -4.55 -9.97
N VAL A 545 -0.24 -4.48 -11.17
CA VAL A 545 -1.01 -3.34 -11.66
C VAL A 545 -2.42 -3.84 -11.97
N LYS A 546 -3.43 -3.21 -11.38
CA LYS A 546 -4.83 -3.58 -11.63
C LYS A 546 -5.78 -2.39 -11.74
N ASN A 547 -6.91 -2.60 -12.41
CA ASN A 547 -8.00 -1.63 -12.56
C ASN A 547 -7.55 -0.25 -13.08
N SER A 548 -6.42 -0.19 -13.79
CA SER A 548 -5.71 1.06 -14.07
C SER A 548 -5.69 1.38 -15.56
N LYS A 549 -5.61 2.67 -15.89
CA LYS A 549 -5.47 3.16 -17.27
C LYS A 549 -4.04 3.65 -17.50
N ILE A 550 -3.36 3.10 -18.49
CA ILE A 550 -2.00 3.46 -18.90
C ILE A 550 -2.06 3.92 -20.35
N SER A 551 -2.04 5.24 -20.56
CA SER A 551 -2.33 5.80 -21.87
C SER A 551 -1.45 6.97 -22.29
N SER A 552 -1.20 7.07 -23.60
CA SER A 552 -0.45 8.18 -24.19
C SER A 552 0.94 8.38 -23.60
N ASN A 553 1.57 7.31 -23.11
CA ASN A 553 2.95 7.33 -22.64
C ASN A 553 3.90 7.03 -23.80
N GLU A 554 5.11 7.58 -23.71
CA GLU A 554 6.11 7.53 -24.80
C GLU A 554 7.46 6.99 -24.31
N THR A 555 8.17 6.26 -25.17
CA THR A 555 9.58 5.93 -24.93
C THR A 555 10.39 5.77 -26.22
N SER A 556 11.65 6.19 -26.20
CA SER A 556 12.60 5.89 -27.29
C SER A 556 13.17 4.48 -27.26
N GLY A 557 12.88 3.70 -26.22
CA GLY A 557 13.18 2.27 -26.20
C GLY A 557 11.90 1.44 -26.12
N ARG A 558 11.66 0.68 -25.05
CA ARG A 558 10.71 -0.45 -25.03
C ARG A 558 9.63 -0.31 -23.96
N GLY A 559 8.44 -0.85 -24.21
CA GLY A 559 7.40 -0.89 -23.17
C GLY A 559 6.83 0.48 -22.84
N ALA A 560 6.34 1.24 -23.82
CA ALA A 560 5.89 2.62 -23.58
C ALA A 560 4.79 2.68 -22.51
N GLY A 561 3.79 1.79 -22.59
CA GLY A 561 2.82 1.62 -21.51
C GLY A 561 3.46 0.94 -20.30
N VAL A 562 3.81 -0.33 -20.46
CA VAL A 562 4.39 -1.15 -19.39
C VAL A 562 5.66 -1.86 -19.84
N TYR A 563 6.74 -1.73 -19.07
CA TYR A 563 7.95 -2.54 -19.18
C TYR A 563 8.01 -3.52 -18.00
N MET A 564 8.37 -4.77 -18.24
CA MET A 564 8.53 -5.78 -17.20
C MET A 564 9.83 -6.59 -17.39
N GLU A 565 10.60 -6.74 -16.33
CA GLU A 565 11.84 -7.52 -16.30
C GLU A 565 11.96 -8.34 -15.02
N GLY A 566 12.36 -9.62 -15.08
CA GLY A 566 12.72 -10.41 -13.90
C GLY A 566 11.83 -11.64 -13.61
N PHE A 567 11.24 -11.78 -12.42
CA PHE A 567 10.61 -13.06 -12.02
C PHE A 567 9.16 -13.16 -12.48
N SER A 568 8.32 -12.24 -12.01
CA SER A 568 6.87 -12.26 -12.22
C SER A 568 6.28 -10.87 -12.36
N GLY A 569 5.01 -10.82 -12.74
CA GLY A 569 4.21 -9.61 -12.66
C GLY A 569 2.78 -9.85 -13.15
N THR A 570 1.85 -9.06 -12.64
CA THR A 570 0.42 -9.17 -12.96
C THR A 570 -0.13 -7.85 -13.47
N ILE A 571 -0.80 -7.89 -14.62
CA ILE A 571 -1.61 -6.82 -15.17
C ILE A 571 -3.05 -7.33 -15.22
N LYS A 572 -3.95 -6.73 -14.44
CA LYS A 572 -5.34 -7.21 -14.32
C LYS A 572 -6.35 -6.10 -14.52
N ASN A 573 -7.30 -6.25 -15.42
CA ASN A 573 -8.37 -5.28 -15.67
C ASN A 573 -7.83 -3.88 -16.00
N CYS A 574 -6.75 -3.80 -16.79
CA CYS A 574 -6.14 -2.53 -17.16
C CYS A 574 -6.48 -2.12 -18.59
N GLU A 575 -6.59 -0.81 -18.83
CA GLU A 575 -6.67 -0.21 -20.16
C GLU A 575 -5.29 0.32 -20.57
N ILE A 576 -4.59 -0.36 -21.48
CA ILE A 576 -3.27 0.03 -21.97
C ILE A 576 -3.42 0.54 -23.40
N THR A 577 -3.54 1.85 -23.55
CA THR A 577 -3.99 2.45 -24.82
C THR A 577 -3.11 3.57 -25.33
N THR A 578 -3.00 3.73 -26.66
CA THR A 578 -2.35 4.90 -27.30
C THR A 578 -0.90 5.17 -26.86
N ASN A 579 -0.17 4.17 -26.37
CA ASN A 579 1.23 4.32 -26.00
C ASN A 579 2.14 4.15 -27.22
N THR A 580 3.27 4.86 -27.25
CA THR A 580 4.19 4.89 -28.40
C THR A 580 5.62 4.55 -28.00
N SER A 581 6.21 3.54 -28.65
CA SER A 581 7.60 3.11 -28.45
C SER A 581 8.34 3.14 -29.77
N ASP A 582 9.56 3.69 -29.80
CA ASP A 582 10.40 3.67 -31.01
C ASP A 582 10.93 2.26 -31.34
N ASP A 583 11.03 1.38 -30.34
CA ASP A 583 11.54 0.01 -30.48
C ASP A 583 10.43 -1.05 -30.43
N TYR A 584 10.15 -1.63 -29.26
CA TYR A 584 9.37 -2.86 -29.13
C TYR A 584 8.33 -2.77 -28.03
N GLY A 585 7.18 -3.44 -28.22
CA GLY A 585 6.20 -3.65 -27.15
C GLY A 585 5.58 -2.34 -26.68
N ALA A 586 4.96 -1.55 -27.56
CA ALA A 586 4.51 -0.22 -27.17
C ALA A 586 3.44 -0.27 -26.06
N GLY A 587 2.52 -1.23 -26.11
CA GLY A 587 1.62 -1.50 -24.99
C GLY A 587 2.39 -2.11 -23.82
N VAL A 588 2.90 -3.34 -24.00
CA VAL A 588 3.63 -4.09 -22.96
C VAL A 588 4.88 -4.75 -23.53
N TYR A 589 6.01 -4.62 -22.84
CA TYR A 589 7.25 -5.32 -23.14
C TYR A 589 7.69 -6.20 -21.96
N PHE A 590 7.97 -7.48 -22.24
CA PHE A 590 8.51 -8.44 -21.26
C PHE A 590 9.94 -8.83 -21.61
N ARG A 591 10.81 -8.81 -20.60
CA ARG A 591 12.22 -9.21 -20.70
C ARG A 591 12.59 -10.23 -19.64
N ASP A 592 13.04 -11.41 -20.08
CA ASP A 592 13.58 -12.42 -19.18
C ASP A 592 12.61 -12.80 -18.04
N VAL A 593 11.29 -12.76 -18.29
CA VAL A 593 10.24 -12.97 -17.29
C VAL A 593 9.88 -14.44 -17.14
N SER A 594 9.94 -14.96 -15.91
CA SER A 594 9.70 -16.40 -15.66
C SER A 594 8.21 -16.78 -15.72
N SER A 595 7.32 -15.90 -15.28
CA SER A 595 5.87 -16.08 -15.40
C SER A 595 5.12 -14.75 -15.17
N ALA A 596 4.53 -14.17 -16.22
CA ALA A 596 3.66 -13.01 -16.09
C ALA A 596 2.25 -13.27 -16.61
N THR A 597 1.28 -12.53 -16.08
CA THR A 597 -0.13 -12.65 -16.44
C THR A 597 -0.70 -11.30 -16.87
N ILE A 598 -1.38 -11.28 -18.01
CA ILE A 598 -2.31 -10.24 -18.44
C ILE A 598 -3.72 -10.85 -18.39
N GLN A 599 -4.56 -10.34 -17.50
CA GLN A 599 -5.91 -10.87 -17.29
C GLN A 599 -6.95 -9.75 -17.43
N GLY A 600 -8.08 -10.01 -18.10
CA GLY A 600 -9.20 -9.05 -18.13
C GLY A 600 -8.87 -7.70 -18.76
N SER A 601 -7.75 -7.59 -19.50
CA SER A 601 -7.17 -6.29 -19.85
C SER A 601 -7.37 -5.94 -21.32
N TYR A 602 -7.41 -4.65 -21.59
CA TYR A 602 -7.66 -4.06 -22.89
C TYR A 602 -6.39 -3.36 -23.40
N VAL A 603 -5.71 -3.93 -24.40
CA VAL A 603 -4.47 -3.42 -24.98
C VAL A 603 -4.76 -2.92 -26.40
N ALA A 604 -4.84 -1.60 -26.59
CA ALA A 604 -5.33 -1.04 -27.84
C ALA A 604 -4.60 0.17 -28.38
N ASP A 605 -4.57 0.32 -29.69
CA ASP A 605 -4.08 1.51 -30.38
C ASP A 605 -2.63 1.90 -30.01
N ASN A 606 -1.82 0.94 -29.57
CA ASN A 606 -0.41 1.18 -29.24
C ASN A 606 0.46 1.05 -30.50
N THR A 607 1.51 1.86 -30.60
CA THR A 607 2.37 1.91 -31.79
C THR A 607 3.83 1.66 -31.43
N ALA A 608 4.39 0.55 -31.91
CA ALA A 608 5.81 0.23 -31.80
C ALA A 608 6.52 0.46 -33.15
N GLY A 609 7.68 1.13 -33.13
CA GLY A 609 8.48 1.35 -34.33
C GLY A 609 8.94 0.04 -34.97
N LYS A 610 9.32 -0.96 -34.18
CA LYS A 610 9.76 -2.28 -34.68
C LYS A 610 8.66 -3.32 -34.57
N SER A 611 8.61 -4.07 -33.47
CA SER A 611 7.78 -5.30 -33.36
C SER A 611 6.98 -5.32 -32.06
N GLY A 612 5.88 -6.08 -32.03
CA GLY A 612 5.01 -6.15 -30.86
C GLY A 612 4.33 -4.82 -30.62
N GLY A 613 3.45 -4.38 -31.52
CA GLY A 613 2.72 -3.11 -31.36
C GLY A 613 2.01 -3.08 -30.01
N GLY A 614 1.24 -4.13 -29.73
CA GLY A 614 0.59 -4.34 -28.43
C GLY A 614 1.57 -4.92 -27.43
N ILE A 615 2.02 -6.15 -27.66
CA ILE A 615 2.79 -6.94 -26.71
C ILE A 615 4.07 -7.48 -27.36
N TYR A 616 5.19 -7.37 -26.66
CA TYR A 616 6.44 -8.03 -27.06
C TYR A 616 7.00 -8.86 -25.91
N ALA A 617 7.33 -10.12 -26.16
CA ALA A 617 7.91 -11.03 -25.19
C ALA A 617 9.29 -11.52 -25.63
N TYR A 618 10.32 -11.18 -24.85
CA TYR A 618 11.69 -11.62 -25.05
C TYR A 618 12.10 -12.60 -23.95
N ASN A 619 12.41 -13.85 -24.29
CA ASN A 619 12.86 -14.86 -23.32
C ASN A 619 11.95 -14.94 -22.08
N SER A 620 10.65 -14.84 -22.32
CA SER A 620 9.64 -14.65 -21.27
C SER A 620 8.50 -15.66 -21.41
N SER A 621 7.93 -16.08 -20.29
CA SER A 621 6.70 -16.89 -20.26
C SER A 621 5.52 -16.03 -19.83
N ILE A 622 4.54 -15.89 -20.71
CA ILE A 622 3.39 -15.00 -20.51
C ILE A 622 2.07 -15.71 -20.70
N ASN A 623 1.11 -15.38 -19.84
CA ASN A 623 -0.26 -15.85 -19.88
C ASN A 623 -1.18 -14.67 -20.19
N ILE A 624 -2.00 -14.80 -21.22
CA ILE A 624 -2.99 -13.79 -21.63
C ILE A 624 -4.36 -14.43 -21.53
N TYR A 625 -5.14 -13.97 -20.56
CA TYR A 625 -6.44 -14.53 -20.22
C TYR A 625 -7.52 -13.48 -20.33
N SER A 626 -8.66 -13.84 -20.95
CA SER A 626 -9.84 -12.98 -20.92
C SER A 626 -9.54 -11.52 -21.33
N SER A 627 -8.66 -11.33 -22.32
CA SER A 627 -8.11 -10.02 -22.67
C SER A 627 -8.35 -9.69 -24.14
N THR A 628 -8.31 -8.41 -24.50
CA THR A 628 -8.52 -7.96 -25.88
C THR A 628 -7.33 -7.12 -26.33
N VAL A 629 -6.69 -7.54 -27.42
CA VAL A 629 -5.52 -6.90 -28.04
C VAL A 629 -5.91 -6.43 -29.43
N VAL A 630 -6.07 -5.13 -29.63
CA VAL A 630 -6.74 -4.60 -30.83
C VAL A 630 -6.10 -3.33 -31.39
N ASN A 631 -6.07 -3.20 -32.72
CA ASN A 631 -5.59 -2.00 -33.42
C ASN A 631 -4.15 -1.57 -33.06
N ASN A 632 -3.34 -2.50 -32.57
CA ASN A 632 -1.95 -2.18 -32.27
C ASN A 632 -1.09 -2.30 -33.53
N THR A 633 -0.08 -1.46 -33.65
CA THR A 633 0.72 -1.30 -34.87
C THR A 633 2.20 -1.53 -34.61
N ALA A 634 2.82 -2.39 -35.40
CA ALA A 634 4.27 -2.59 -35.48
C ALA A 634 4.78 -2.09 -36.84
N THR A 635 5.42 -0.92 -36.89
CA THR A 635 5.58 -0.19 -38.17
C THR A 635 6.53 -0.86 -39.17
N THR A 636 7.61 -1.51 -38.71
CA THR A 636 8.59 -2.16 -39.61
C THR A 636 8.92 -3.61 -39.25
N GLY A 637 8.23 -4.21 -38.28
CA GLY A 637 8.59 -5.52 -37.73
C GLY A 637 7.45 -6.53 -37.74
N TYR A 638 7.43 -7.39 -36.73
CA TYR A 638 6.53 -8.54 -36.65
C TYR A 638 5.58 -8.43 -35.46
N GLY A 639 4.40 -9.04 -35.56
CA GLY A 639 3.48 -9.13 -34.42
C GLY A 639 2.87 -7.77 -34.08
N GLY A 640 1.84 -7.33 -34.78
CA GLY A 640 1.13 -6.10 -34.43
C GLY A 640 0.46 -6.24 -33.06
N GLY A 641 -0.23 -7.37 -32.83
CA GLY A 641 -0.83 -7.70 -31.55
C GLY A 641 0.20 -8.22 -30.54
N ILE A 642 0.86 -9.33 -30.86
CA ILE A 642 1.93 -9.94 -30.03
C ILE A 642 3.08 -10.48 -30.87
N ASN A 643 4.31 -10.29 -30.37
CA ASN A 643 5.51 -10.96 -30.86
C ASN A 643 6.21 -11.73 -29.72
N SER A 644 6.31 -13.06 -29.87
CA SER A 644 7.10 -13.93 -28.97
C SER A 644 8.45 -14.28 -29.60
N TYR A 645 9.53 -13.86 -28.94
CA TYR A 645 10.91 -13.94 -29.43
C TYR A 645 11.89 -14.59 -28.42
N SER A 646 12.92 -15.27 -28.95
CA SER A 646 14.03 -15.89 -28.21
C SER A 646 13.59 -16.75 -27.01
N ASN A 647 13.11 -17.97 -27.27
CA ASN A 647 12.60 -18.92 -26.26
C ASN A 647 11.38 -18.45 -25.45
N ALA A 648 10.71 -17.37 -25.88
CA ALA A 648 9.47 -16.94 -25.24
C ALA A 648 8.36 -17.99 -25.38
N SER A 649 7.56 -18.15 -24.32
CA SER A 649 6.37 -18.98 -24.31
C SER A 649 5.14 -18.12 -24.04
N SER A 650 4.05 -18.35 -24.77
CA SER A 650 2.82 -17.57 -24.63
C SER A 650 1.62 -18.49 -24.62
N THR A 651 0.78 -18.36 -23.59
CA THR A 651 -0.50 -19.06 -23.48
C THR A 651 -1.62 -18.04 -23.57
N ILE A 652 -2.49 -18.18 -24.57
CA ILE A 652 -3.57 -17.24 -24.86
C ILE A 652 -4.90 -17.99 -24.73
N VAL A 653 -5.75 -17.59 -23.79
CA VAL A 653 -7.05 -18.23 -23.54
C VAL A 653 -8.14 -17.18 -23.34
N ASN A 654 -9.36 -17.44 -23.81
CA ASN A 654 -10.51 -16.51 -23.72
C ASN A 654 -10.19 -15.11 -24.24
N SER A 655 -9.29 -14.96 -25.21
CA SER A 655 -8.77 -13.65 -25.60
C SER A 655 -9.06 -13.30 -27.06
N VAL A 656 -9.10 -12.00 -27.36
CA VAL A 656 -9.39 -11.46 -28.69
C VAL A 656 -8.16 -10.77 -29.27
N PHE A 657 -7.79 -11.09 -30.51
CA PHE A 657 -6.76 -10.39 -31.30
C PHE A 657 -7.32 -10.01 -32.67
N ILE A 658 -7.46 -8.70 -32.94
CA ILE A 658 -8.09 -8.19 -34.15
C ILE A 658 -7.59 -6.81 -34.55
N GLY A 659 -7.54 -6.49 -35.85
CA GLY A 659 -7.22 -5.16 -36.36
C GLY A 659 -5.78 -4.71 -36.11
N ASN A 660 -4.94 -5.59 -35.57
CA ASN A 660 -3.53 -5.30 -35.36
C ASN A 660 -2.78 -5.32 -36.70
N THR A 661 -1.69 -4.56 -36.84
CA THR A 661 -0.95 -4.46 -38.10
C THR A 661 0.56 -4.60 -37.91
N ALA A 662 1.22 -5.33 -38.82
CA ALA A 662 2.67 -5.48 -38.87
C ALA A 662 3.15 -5.72 -40.31
N SER A 663 4.48 -5.80 -40.50
CA SER A 663 5.02 -6.26 -41.80
C SER A 663 4.83 -7.78 -41.99
N THR A 664 4.71 -8.53 -40.90
CA THR A 664 4.45 -9.98 -40.91
C THR A 664 3.84 -10.42 -39.58
N GLY A 665 2.81 -11.27 -39.64
CA GLY A 665 2.13 -11.79 -38.45
C GLY A 665 1.37 -10.69 -37.72
N ASP A 666 0.40 -10.07 -38.39
CA ASP A 666 -0.38 -8.92 -37.90
C ASP A 666 -0.91 -9.10 -36.46
N ASN A 667 -1.58 -10.21 -36.17
CA ASN A 667 -2.11 -10.48 -34.84
C ASN A 667 -1.08 -11.16 -33.93
N ILE A 668 -0.60 -12.34 -34.32
CA ILE A 668 0.30 -13.18 -33.52
C ILE A 668 1.50 -13.55 -34.36
N TYR A 669 2.71 -13.23 -33.88
CA TYR A 669 3.95 -13.70 -34.45
C TYR A 669 4.76 -14.52 -33.42
N LYS A 670 5.28 -15.68 -33.87
CA LYS A 670 6.22 -16.52 -33.12
C LYS A 670 7.52 -16.71 -33.90
N CYS A 671 8.65 -16.67 -33.20
CA CYS A 671 9.96 -16.92 -33.80
C CYS A 671 10.12 -18.36 -34.31
N SER A 672 10.99 -18.58 -35.30
CA SER A 672 11.12 -19.87 -36.01
C SER A 672 11.77 -21.00 -35.18
N SER A 673 12.40 -20.71 -34.04
CA SER A 673 13.04 -21.73 -33.19
C SER A 673 13.01 -21.34 -31.71
N GLY A 674 12.54 -22.25 -30.86
CA GLY A 674 12.55 -22.11 -29.40
C GLY A 674 11.32 -21.42 -28.81
N CYS A 675 10.57 -20.63 -29.59
CA CYS A 675 9.35 -19.97 -29.12
C CYS A 675 8.13 -20.91 -29.15
N THR A 676 7.25 -20.83 -28.16
CA THR A 676 5.97 -21.55 -28.14
C THR A 676 4.80 -20.58 -27.97
N THR A 677 3.71 -20.83 -28.69
CA THR A 677 2.47 -20.06 -28.54
C THR A 677 1.29 -21.02 -28.63
N SER A 678 0.58 -21.21 -27.53
CA SER A 678 -0.67 -21.95 -27.46
C SER A 678 -1.84 -20.97 -27.40
N VAL A 679 -2.88 -21.25 -28.18
CA VAL A 679 -4.09 -20.43 -28.24
C VAL A 679 -5.28 -21.37 -28.13
N SER A 680 -6.17 -21.15 -27.17
CA SER A 680 -7.43 -21.91 -27.06
C SER A 680 -8.57 -21.01 -26.63
N TYR A 681 -9.82 -21.39 -26.95
CA TYR A 681 -11.02 -20.63 -26.59
C TYR A 681 -10.92 -19.14 -26.92
N SER A 682 -10.26 -18.77 -28.03
CA SER A 682 -9.88 -17.39 -28.33
C SER A 682 -10.34 -16.95 -29.73
N GLY A 683 -10.61 -15.66 -29.89
CA GLY A 683 -11.04 -15.03 -31.12
C GLY A 683 -9.87 -14.36 -31.83
N ILE A 684 -9.37 -14.97 -32.91
CA ILE A 684 -8.22 -14.45 -33.66
C ILE A 684 -8.65 -14.10 -35.08
N GLU A 685 -8.34 -12.89 -35.52
CA GLU A 685 -8.63 -12.48 -36.89
C GLU A 685 -7.79 -13.29 -37.89
N GLY A 686 -8.48 -13.90 -38.86
CA GLY A 686 -7.89 -14.84 -39.81
C GLY A 686 -7.78 -16.28 -39.28
N GLY A 687 -8.14 -16.51 -38.01
CA GLY A 687 -8.10 -17.81 -37.33
C GLY A 687 -6.72 -18.18 -36.80
N TYR A 688 -6.69 -19.12 -35.85
CA TYR A 688 -5.46 -19.67 -35.29
C TYR A 688 -5.67 -21.12 -34.81
N GLU A 689 -4.66 -21.96 -34.94
CA GLU A 689 -4.72 -23.37 -34.55
C GLU A 689 -4.89 -23.54 -33.02
N GLY A 690 -5.81 -24.40 -32.60
CA GLY A 690 -6.02 -24.72 -31.19
C GLY A 690 -7.46 -25.07 -30.85
N GLU A 691 -7.66 -25.52 -29.61
CA GLU A 691 -8.95 -25.98 -29.11
C GLU A 691 -9.95 -24.82 -29.05
N ASN A 692 -11.12 -24.99 -29.67
CA ASN A 692 -12.26 -24.07 -29.57
C ASN A 692 -11.95 -22.59 -29.90
N ASN A 693 -10.94 -22.34 -30.74
CA ASN A 693 -10.69 -20.99 -31.26
C ASN A 693 -11.74 -20.59 -32.30
N VAL A 694 -12.14 -19.32 -32.28
CA VAL A 694 -13.08 -18.73 -33.24
C VAL A 694 -12.35 -17.82 -34.22
N ASN A 695 -12.63 -18.02 -35.51
CA ASN A 695 -12.15 -17.13 -36.57
C ASN A 695 -13.10 -15.93 -36.69
N ILE A 696 -12.54 -14.74 -36.48
CA ILE A 696 -13.20 -13.42 -36.57
C ILE A 696 -12.58 -12.61 -37.72
N SER A 697 -13.20 -11.51 -38.12
CA SER A 697 -12.72 -10.63 -39.18
C SER A 697 -12.86 -9.15 -38.81
N SER A 698 -11.99 -8.29 -39.33
CA SER A 698 -12.15 -6.83 -39.24
C SER A 698 -13.45 -6.30 -39.88
N ASP A 699 -14.06 -7.05 -40.80
CA ASP A 699 -15.41 -6.73 -41.29
C ASP A 699 -16.48 -6.96 -40.21
N ASP A 700 -16.28 -7.94 -39.32
CA ASP A 700 -17.08 -8.04 -38.08
C ASP A 700 -16.88 -6.75 -37.28
N PHE A 701 -15.65 -6.23 -37.16
CA PHE A 701 -15.27 -5.02 -36.41
C PHE A 701 -15.80 -3.68 -36.96
N ALA A 702 -15.94 -3.53 -38.28
CA ALA A 702 -16.50 -2.33 -38.93
C ALA A 702 -18.05 -2.28 -38.84
N SER A 703 -18.67 -3.43 -38.58
CA SER A 703 -20.05 -3.54 -38.15
C SER A 703 -20.14 -3.43 -36.61
N SER A 704 -21.35 -3.41 -36.06
CA SER A 704 -21.65 -3.21 -34.63
C SER A 704 -20.91 -4.11 -33.61
N PHE A 705 -20.10 -5.09 -34.02
CA PHE A 705 -19.38 -6.08 -33.19
C PHE A 705 -18.47 -5.53 -32.09
N TYR A 706 -17.62 -4.52 -32.36
CA TYR A 706 -16.75 -3.94 -31.32
C TYR A 706 -17.55 -3.08 -30.36
N LYS A 707 -18.54 -2.35 -30.88
CA LYS A 707 -19.49 -1.60 -30.05
C LYS A 707 -20.33 -2.54 -29.18
N ASP A 708 -20.65 -3.75 -29.64
CA ASP A 708 -21.42 -4.73 -28.88
C ASP A 708 -20.60 -5.52 -27.86
N LEU A 709 -19.31 -5.80 -28.13
CA LEU A 709 -18.38 -6.32 -27.12
C LEU A 709 -18.05 -5.25 -26.07
N TYR A 710 -17.91 -3.99 -26.46
CA TYR A 710 -17.58 -2.85 -25.58
C TYR A 710 -18.80 -2.32 -24.80
N ASP A 711 -19.98 -2.21 -25.43
CA ASP A 711 -21.25 -1.76 -24.83
C ASP A 711 -22.04 -2.93 -24.21
N GLY A 712 -21.63 -4.18 -24.47
CA GLY A 712 -22.21 -5.39 -23.90
C GLY A 712 -23.64 -5.71 -24.36
N VAL A 713 -24.00 -5.47 -25.63
CA VAL A 713 -25.38 -5.67 -26.12
C VAL A 713 -25.45 -6.64 -27.29
N ASP A 714 -26.38 -7.60 -27.24
CA ASP A 714 -26.63 -8.62 -28.28
C ASP A 714 -27.54 -8.06 -29.41
N ASN A 715 -27.11 -6.98 -30.08
CA ASN A 715 -27.96 -6.23 -31.02
C ASN A 715 -27.83 -6.61 -32.51
N VAL A 716 -26.98 -7.59 -32.87
CA VAL A 716 -26.71 -7.96 -34.29
C VAL A 716 -27.20 -9.36 -34.64
N ASN A 717 -27.62 -9.50 -35.89
CA ASN A 717 -27.90 -10.78 -36.53
C ASN A 717 -26.91 -10.98 -37.71
N PRO A 718 -25.97 -11.94 -37.65
CA PRO A 718 -25.78 -12.93 -36.58
C PRO A 718 -25.02 -12.38 -35.35
N PRO A 719 -25.20 -12.99 -34.16
CA PRO A 719 -24.49 -12.60 -32.94
C PRO A 719 -22.98 -12.91 -33.05
N SER A 720 -22.18 -12.19 -32.25
CA SER A 720 -20.73 -12.39 -32.19
C SER A 720 -20.37 -13.83 -31.78
N LYS A 721 -19.38 -14.42 -32.46
CA LYS A 721 -18.87 -15.76 -32.14
C LYS A 721 -18.10 -15.82 -30.82
N CYS A 722 -17.74 -14.67 -30.25
CA CYS A 722 -17.01 -14.58 -28.99
C CYS A 722 -17.93 -14.64 -27.76
N LEU A 723 -19.24 -14.52 -27.94
CA LEU A 723 -20.21 -14.53 -26.83
C LEU A 723 -20.47 -15.97 -26.36
N ASN A 724 -20.43 -16.21 -25.04
CA ASN A 724 -20.60 -17.52 -24.41
C ASN A 724 -19.74 -18.63 -25.05
N ALA A 725 -18.52 -18.28 -25.47
CA ALA A 725 -17.64 -19.19 -26.20
C ALA A 725 -16.33 -19.48 -25.46
N GLY A 726 -16.12 -18.83 -24.31
CA GLY A 726 -14.90 -19.01 -23.53
C GLY A 726 -14.94 -20.24 -22.63
N ASN A 727 -13.81 -20.48 -21.97
CA ASN A 727 -13.60 -21.54 -21.00
C ASN A 727 -13.72 -20.99 -19.56
N ASN A 728 -14.75 -21.43 -18.84
CA ASN A 728 -14.99 -21.02 -17.45
C ASN A 728 -13.88 -21.46 -16.48
N SER A 729 -13.07 -22.48 -16.79
CA SER A 729 -12.10 -23.03 -15.83
C SER A 729 -10.91 -22.12 -15.54
N ILE A 730 -10.75 -21.03 -16.30
CA ILE A 730 -9.68 -20.04 -16.12
C ILE A 730 -10.15 -18.73 -15.50
N VAL A 731 -11.42 -18.63 -15.11
CA VAL A 731 -12.01 -17.48 -14.40
C VAL A 731 -12.65 -17.93 -13.10
N SER A 732 -12.69 -17.04 -12.12
CA SER A 732 -13.39 -17.25 -10.85
C SER A 732 -14.76 -16.55 -10.85
N GLU A 733 -15.69 -17.01 -10.02
CA GLU A 733 -16.98 -16.33 -9.80
C GLU A 733 -16.82 -14.91 -9.25
N SER A 734 -15.69 -14.61 -8.59
CA SER A 734 -15.34 -13.29 -8.08
C SER A 734 -14.58 -12.41 -9.09
N ASP A 735 -14.30 -12.91 -10.30
CA ASP A 735 -13.67 -12.10 -11.33
C ASP A 735 -14.69 -11.20 -12.02
N PHE A 736 -14.27 -9.96 -12.27
CA PHE A 736 -15.05 -8.96 -13.01
C PHE A 736 -14.28 -8.49 -14.24
N ASP A 737 -15.01 -8.12 -15.28
CA ASP A 737 -14.48 -7.42 -16.44
C ASP A 737 -14.10 -5.98 -16.10
N ILE A 738 -13.55 -5.27 -17.08
CA ILE A 738 -13.08 -3.89 -16.89
C ILE A 738 -14.21 -2.86 -16.68
N LYS A 739 -15.46 -3.24 -16.92
CA LYS A 739 -16.66 -2.43 -16.65
C LYS A 739 -17.36 -2.84 -15.34
N GLY A 740 -16.81 -3.80 -14.60
CA GLY A 740 -17.35 -4.29 -13.33
C GLY A 740 -18.43 -5.36 -13.47
N ASN A 741 -18.62 -5.97 -14.63
CA ASN A 741 -19.55 -7.09 -14.85
C ASN A 741 -18.90 -8.43 -14.46
N SER A 742 -19.66 -9.36 -13.90
CA SER A 742 -19.13 -10.69 -13.54
C SER A 742 -18.70 -11.47 -14.79
N ARG A 743 -17.52 -12.10 -14.73
CA ARG A 743 -16.97 -12.92 -15.82
C ARG A 743 -17.84 -14.12 -16.21
N VAL A 744 -18.78 -14.56 -15.37
CA VAL A 744 -19.71 -15.66 -15.72
C VAL A 744 -21.14 -15.22 -15.43
N SER A 745 -21.77 -14.52 -16.38
CA SER A 745 -23.13 -13.95 -16.19
C SER A 745 -24.25 -14.76 -16.86
N PHE A 746 -23.95 -15.53 -17.91
CA PHE A 746 -24.95 -16.29 -18.70
C PHE A 746 -24.57 -17.75 -18.91
N GLY A 747 -23.89 -18.32 -17.91
CA GLY A 747 -23.44 -19.72 -17.86
C GLY A 747 -22.06 -19.97 -18.43
N ILE A 748 -21.63 -19.20 -19.43
CA ILE A 748 -20.30 -19.29 -20.03
C ILE A 748 -19.67 -17.89 -20.06
N VAL A 749 -18.35 -17.81 -19.86
CA VAL A 749 -17.55 -16.58 -19.98
C VAL A 749 -17.43 -16.13 -21.44
N ASP A 750 -17.53 -14.84 -21.68
CA ASP A 750 -17.29 -14.28 -23.02
C ASP A 750 -15.77 -14.25 -23.33
N ILE A 751 -15.43 -14.45 -24.60
CA ILE A 751 -14.06 -14.31 -25.08
C ILE A 751 -13.74 -12.81 -25.20
N GLY A 752 -12.74 -12.33 -24.46
CA GLY A 752 -12.24 -10.95 -24.48
C GLY A 752 -12.24 -10.26 -23.12
N ALA A 753 -11.87 -8.98 -23.11
CA ALA A 753 -11.76 -8.14 -21.90
C ALA A 753 -13.10 -7.70 -21.30
N PHE A 754 -14.19 -7.79 -22.07
CA PHE A 754 -15.51 -7.29 -21.71
C PHE A 754 -16.52 -8.44 -21.69
N GLU A 755 -17.47 -8.37 -20.77
CA GLU A 755 -18.62 -9.26 -20.70
C GLU A 755 -19.87 -8.54 -21.20
N ARG A 756 -20.75 -9.27 -21.87
CA ARG A 756 -22.05 -8.76 -22.26
C ARG A 756 -22.96 -8.53 -21.05
N THR A 757 -23.88 -7.58 -21.20
CA THR A 757 -24.92 -7.26 -20.21
C THR A 757 -26.27 -7.94 -20.51
N SER A 758 -26.41 -8.55 -21.70
CA SER A 758 -27.61 -9.29 -22.11
C SER A 758 -27.28 -10.44 -23.06
N CYS A 759 -28.11 -11.49 -23.06
CA CYS A 759 -27.99 -12.63 -23.96
C CYS A 759 -29.36 -13.09 -24.47
N LYS A 760 -29.48 -13.38 -25.77
CA LYS A 760 -30.63 -14.10 -26.30
C LYS A 760 -30.75 -15.52 -25.71
N ALA A 761 -31.90 -15.77 -25.07
CA ALA A 761 -32.34 -17.12 -24.71
C ALA A 761 -33.16 -17.72 -25.85
N TYR A 762 -32.87 -18.97 -26.20
CA TYR A 762 -33.61 -19.76 -27.19
C TYR A 762 -34.61 -20.65 -26.48
N GLN A 763 -35.82 -20.71 -27.03
CA GLN A 763 -36.90 -21.55 -26.52
C GLN A 763 -36.74 -22.96 -27.02
N LEU A 764 -36.90 -23.91 -26.11
CA LEU A 764 -36.84 -25.33 -26.38
C LEU A 764 -38.13 -25.96 -25.88
N THR A 765 -38.92 -26.49 -26.81
CA THR A 765 -40.16 -27.18 -26.47
C THR A 765 -39.97 -28.68 -26.57
N SER A 766 -40.51 -29.42 -25.62
CA SER A 766 -40.45 -30.89 -25.64
C SER A 766 -41.84 -31.51 -25.57
N THR A 767 -42.11 -32.46 -26.45
CA THR A 767 -43.45 -33.03 -26.66
C THR A 767 -43.40 -34.55 -26.68
N VAL A 768 -44.39 -35.18 -26.04
CA VAL A 768 -44.58 -36.65 -26.04
C VAL A 768 -45.99 -36.96 -26.56
N PRO A 769 -46.18 -37.09 -27.89
CA PRO A 769 -47.52 -37.11 -28.48
C PRO A 769 -48.35 -38.37 -28.18
N THR A 770 -47.70 -39.53 -28.05
CA THR A 770 -48.39 -40.84 -27.96
C THR A 770 -48.56 -41.37 -26.53
N GLY A 771 -48.14 -40.61 -25.51
CA GLY A 771 -48.00 -41.14 -24.15
C GLY A 771 -46.87 -42.18 -24.06
N GLY A 772 -46.85 -43.03 -23.03
CA GLY A 772 -45.87 -44.13 -22.92
C GLY A 772 -44.49 -43.76 -22.37
N GLY A 773 -44.26 -42.50 -21.99
CA GLY A 773 -43.03 -42.08 -21.31
C GLY A 773 -43.05 -40.59 -20.96
N THR A 774 -41.93 -40.08 -20.47
CA THR A 774 -41.72 -38.68 -20.08
C THR A 774 -40.39 -38.16 -20.58
N VAL A 775 -40.28 -36.85 -20.77
CA VAL A 775 -39.04 -36.14 -21.10
C VAL A 775 -38.77 -35.05 -20.06
N SER A 776 -37.52 -34.87 -19.67
CA SER A 776 -37.09 -33.83 -18.73
C SER A 776 -35.76 -33.21 -19.18
N PRO A 777 -35.60 -31.89 -19.21
CA PRO A 777 -36.62 -30.90 -18.87
C PRO A 777 -37.79 -30.89 -19.87
N GLU A 778 -38.94 -30.37 -19.41
CA GLU A 778 -40.07 -29.99 -20.27
C GLU A 778 -39.70 -28.72 -21.09
N ASP A 779 -40.69 -27.90 -21.45
CA ASP A 779 -40.44 -26.60 -22.08
C ASP A 779 -39.48 -25.75 -21.24
N THR A 780 -38.36 -25.35 -21.84
CA THR A 780 -37.30 -24.60 -21.18
C THR A 780 -36.69 -23.57 -22.12
N SER A 781 -35.84 -22.70 -21.58
CA SER A 781 -35.06 -21.78 -22.38
C SER A 781 -33.60 -21.83 -21.97
N ILE A 782 -32.70 -21.77 -22.94
CA ILE A 782 -31.27 -21.81 -22.68
C ILE A 782 -30.55 -20.70 -23.47
N TYR A 783 -29.52 -20.12 -22.88
CA TYR A 783 -28.73 -19.06 -23.51
C TYR A 783 -27.90 -19.59 -24.68
N LEU A 784 -27.60 -18.72 -25.64
CA LEU A 784 -26.73 -19.00 -26.79
C LEU A 784 -25.47 -19.77 -26.37
N ASN A 785 -25.12 -20.80 -27.15
CA ASN A 785 -23.96 -21.68 -27.00
C ASN A 785 -23.89 -22.56 -25.74
N ASN A 786 -24.87 -22.49 -24.84
CA ASN A 786 -24.94 -23.42 -23.72
C ASN A 786 -25.45 -24.78 -24.19
N SER A 787 -25.09 -25.84 -23.45
CA SER A 787 -25.55 -27.20 -23.68
C SER A 787 -26.78 -27.54 -22.83
N LEU A 788 -27.66 -28.38 -23.37
CA LEU A 788 -28.80 -28.93 -22.64
C LEU A 788 -28.85 -30.44 -22.79
N THR A 789 -29.09 -31.15 -21.69
CA THR A 789 -29.32 -32.58 -21.69
C THR A 789 -30.76 -32.90 -21.35
N TYR A 790 -31.42 -33.64 -22.23
CA TYR A 790 -32.71 -34.26 -22.01
C TYR A 790 -32.56 -35.69 -21.50
N THR A 791 -33.37 -36.05 -20.52
CA THR A 791 -33.59 -37.40 -20.02
C THR A 791 -34.97 -37.86 -20.50
N ILE A 792 -34.99 -38.92 -21.30
CA ILE A 792 -36.18 -39.54 -21.86
C ILE A 792 -36.39 -40.86 -21.12
N LYS A 793 -37.54 -41.01 -20.46
CA LYS A 793 -37.86 -42.16 -19.62
C LYS A 793 -39.13 -42.85 -20.12
N PRO A 794 -39.04 -44.09 -20.63
CA PRO A 794 -40.23 -44.87 -20.95
C PRO A 794 -41.02 -45.25 -19.69
N ASN A 795 -42.34 -45.33 -19.82
CA ASN A 795 -43.21 -45.98 -18.84
C ASN A 795 -43.07 -47.50 -18.96
N THR A 796 -43.59 -48.25 -17.99
CA THR A 796 -43.50 -49.73 -17.97
C THR A 796 -44.01 -50.40 -19.26
N ASN A 797 -45.05 -49.85 -19.88
CA ASN A 797 -45.64 -50.35 -21.13
C ASN A 797 -45.18 -49.59 -22.39
N GLY A 798 -44.24 -48.64 -22.25
CA GLY A 798 -43.74 -47.84 -23.36
C GLY A 798 -42.41 -48.35 -23.89
N ILE A 799 -42.32 -48.52 -25.20
CA ILE A 799 -41.05 -48.75 -25.89
C ILE A 799 -40.73 -47.48 -26.68
N LEU A 800 -39.51 -46.94 -26.52
CA LEU A 800 -39.08 -45.79 -27.31
C LEU A 800 -39.14 -46.14 -28.81
N ASP A 801 -39.86 -45.34 -29.59
CA ASP A 801 -40.00 -45.52 -31.03
C ASP A 801 -39.03 -44.62 -31.80
N VAL A 802 -39.19 -43.30 -31.67
CA VAL A 802 -38.36 -42.31 -32.36
C VAL A 802 -38.20 -41.03 -31.52
N VAL A 803 -37.02 -40.43 -31.61
CA VAL A 803 -36.73 -39.09 -31.08
C VAL A 803 -36.39 -38.18 -32.25
N LEU A 804 -37.19 -37.15 -32.47
CA LEU A 804 -36.96 -36.13 -33.49
C LEU A 804 -36.55 -34.82 -32.83
N PHE A 805 -35.40 -34.26 -33.22
CA PHE A 805 -35.02 -32.90 -32.86
C PHE A 805 -35.11 -32.00 -34.10
N ASN A 806 -35.95 -30.96 -34.04
CA ASN A 806 -36.25 -30.09 -35.18
C ASN A 806 -36.68 -30.85 -36.45
N GLY A 807 -37.39 -31.97 -36.26
CA GLY A 807 -37.85 -32.84 -37.34
C GLY A 807 -36.80 -33.82 -37.90
N LEU A 808 -35.57 -33.82 -37.38
CA LEU A 808 -34.53 -34.79 -37.73
C LEU A 808 -34.50 -35.93 -36.72
N ASP A 809 -34.45 -37.17 -37.20
CA ASP A 809 -34.30 -38.35 -36.35
C ASP A 809 -32.91 -38.41 -35.73
N VAL A 810 -32.89 -38.33 -34.39
CA VAL A 810 -31.69 -38.34 -33.55
C VAL A 810 -31.66 -39.57 -32.63
N THR A 811 -32.50 -40.57 -32.89
CA THR A 811 -32.61 -41.77 -32.04
C THR A 811 -31.27 -42.50 -31.90
N ASP A 812 -30.46 -42.54 -32.95
CA ASP A 812 -29.12 -43.14 -32.94
C ASP A 812 -28.07 -42.33 -32.16
N GLN A 813 -28.39 -41.10 -31.72
CA GLN A 813 -27.50 -40.23 -30.94
C GLN A 813 -27.73 -40.37 -29.43
N LEU A 814 -28.71 -41.17 -29.01
CA LEU A 814 -29.06 -41.33 -27.61
C LEU A 814 -28.02 -42.16 -26.86
N VAL A 815 -27.66 -41.71 -25.66
CA VAL A 815 -26.86 -42.50 -24.72
C VAL A 815 -27.81 -43.21 -23.75
N ILE A 816 -27.68 -44.52 -23.59
CA ILE A 816 -28.49 -45.27 -22.62
C ILE A 816 -27.84 -45.17 -21.23
N ASP A 817 -28.59 -44.66 -20.26
CA ASP A 817 -28.21 -44.63 -18.85
C ASP A 817 -29.29 -45.32 -18.00
N ALA A 818 -28.94 -46.50 -17.48
CA ALA A 818 -29.87 -47.42 -16.84
C ALA A 818 -31.11 -47.74 -17.72
N ASN A 819 -32.30 -47.27 -17.31
CA ASN A 819 -33.56 -47.45 -18.03
C ASN A 819 -34.01 -46.16 -18.76
N ASN A 820 -33.13 -45.17 -18.89
CA ASN A 820 -33.42 -43.90 -19.55
C ASN A 820 -32.56 -43.74 -20.82
N TYR A 821 -33.03 -42.88 -21.72
CA TYR A 821 -32.31 -42.44 -22.90
C TYR A 821 -31.92 -40.97 -22.72
N ILE A 822 -30.67 -40.66 -22.96
CA ILE A 822 -30.10 -39.32 -22.77
C ILE A 822 -29.83 -38.71 -24.14
N PHE A 823 -30.42 -37.54 -24.40
CA PHE A 823 -30.15 -36.74 -25.59
C PHE A 823 -29.49 -35.43 -25.16
N THR A 824 -28.27 -35.16 -25.63
CA THR A 824 -27.58 -33.91 -25.33
C THR A 824 -27.51 -33.05 -26.57
N ILE A 825 -27.95 -31.80 -26.43
CA ILE A 825 -27.69 -30.73 -27.39
C ILE A 825 -26.41 -30.04 -26.93
N ASP A 826 -25.31 -30.28 -27.63
CA ASP A 826 -24.00 -29.74 -27.27
C ASP A 826 -23.94 -28.20 -27.42
N THR A 827 -24.63 -27.63 -28.41
CA THR A 827 -24.63 -26.18 -28.65
C THR A 827 -25.91 -25.74 -29.34
N LEU A 828 -26.71 -24.92 -28.67
CA LEU A 828 -27.94 -24.39 -29.25
C LEU A 828 -27.69 -23.03 -29.93
N LYS A 829 -28.20 -22.88 -31.17
CA LYS A 829 -28.03 -21.68 -32.01
C LYS A 829 -29.35 -21.09 -32.52
N ALA A 830 -30.47 -21.73 -32.21
CA ALA A 830 -31.82 -21.33 -32.59
C ALA A 830 -32.82 -21.99 -31.64
N ASP A 831 -34.07 -21.52 -31.66
CA ASP A 831 -35.16 -22.23 -30.98
C ASP A 831 -35.26 -23.67 -31.51
N GLY A 832 -35.70 -24.59 -30.67
CA GLY A 832 -35.75 -26.00 -31.04
C GLY A 832 -36.92 -26.76 -30.43
N GLU A 833 -37.24 -27.87 -31.06
CA GLU A 833 -38.36 -28.73 -30.70
C GLU A 833 -37.90 -30.19 -30.62
N LEU A 834 -38.09 -30.82 -29.46
CA LEU A 834 -37.83 -32.24 -29.23
C LEU A 834 -39.14 -33.02 -29.17
N ASN A 835 -39.43 -33.81 -30.21
CA ASN A 835 -40.58 -34.70 -30.25
C ASN A 835 -40.14 -36.13 -29.93
N VAL A 836 -40.70 -36.73 -28.88
CA VAL A 836 -40.41 -38.10 -28.47
C VAL A 836 -41.66 -38.96 -28.62
N THR A 837 -41.56 -40.03 -29.41
CA THR A 837 -42.67 -40.97 -29.62
C THR A 837 -42.34 -42.30 -28.97
N PHE A 838 -43.33 -42.86 -28.27
CA PHE A 838 -43.28 -44.22 -27.74
C PHE A 838 -44.33 -45.09 -28.42
N ASN A 839 -43.96 -46.34 -28.70
CA ASN A 839 -44.90 -47.41 -28.97
C ASN A 839 -45.43 -47.93 -27.63
N VAL A 840 -46.71 -47.70 -27.36
CA VAL A 840 -47.38 -48.21 -26.16
C VAL A 840 -47.84 -49.64 -26.45
N LEU A 841 -47.30 -50.60 -25.71
CA LEU A 841 -47.75 -51.98 -25.80
C LEU A 841 -49.19 -52.11 -25.29
N PRO A 842 -50.02 -52.94 -25.95
CA PRO A 842 -51.40 -53.10 -25.54
C PRO A 842 -51.51 -53.66 -24.13
N ASN A 843 -52.60 -53.33 -23.45
CA ASN A 843 -52.95 -53.97 -22.19
C ASN A 843 -53.13 -55.48 -22.40
N VAL A 844 -52.87 -56.21 -21.33
CA VAL A 844 -52.93 -57.67 -21.25
C VAL A 844 -54.23 -58.07 -20.55
N ASP A 845 -54.95 -59.00 -21.16
CA ASP A 845 -56.20 -59.56 -20.63
C ASP A 845 -55.92 -60.80 -19.80
N ILE A 846 -56.39 -60.76 -18.55
CA ILE A 846 -56.35 -61.87 -17.61
C ILE A 846 -57.77 -62.36 -17.42
N THR A 847 -58.02 -63.63 -17.73
CA THR A 847 -59.24 -64.31 -17.30
C THR A 847 -58.95 -65.16 -16.07
N THR A 848 -59.97 -65.52 -15.32
CA THR A 848 -59.80 -66.45 -14.20
C THR A 848 -60.72 -67.65 -14.34
N SER A 849 -60.25 -68.83 -14.00
CA SER A 849 -61.11 -69.97 -13.67
C SER A 849 -60.76 -70.52 -12.31
N ALA A 850 -61.72 -71.20 -11.69
CA ALA A 850 -61.51 -71.92 -10.45
C ALA A 850 -62.00 -73.36 -10.65
N SER A 851 -61.31 -74.31 -10.03
CA SER A 851 -61.79 -75.69 -9.94
C SER A 851 -63.09 -75.77 -9.11
N THR A 852 -63.72 -76.96 -9.07
CA THR A 852 -64.92 -77.15 -8.25
C THR A 852 -64.59 -76.92 -6.77
N GLY A 853 -65.08 -75.82 -6.18
CA GLY A 853 -64.81 -75.54 -4.77
C GLY A 853 -64.62 -74.06 -4.38
N GLY A 854 -64.54 -73.13 -5.33
CA GLY A 854 -64.36 -71.71 -5.01
C GLY A 854 -64.57 -70.78 -6.21
N SER A 855 -64.15 -69.53 -6.06
CA SER A 855 -64.16 -68.50 -7.12
C SER A 855 -62.97 -67.54 -6.97
N ILE A 856 -62.53 -66.96 -8.10
CA ILE A 856 -61.49 -65.93 -8.16
C ILE A 856 -62.15 -64.61 -8.57
N SER A 857 -61.77 -63.50 -7.92
CA SER A 857 -62.27 -62.16 -8.23
C SER A 857 -61.12 -61.15 -8.35
N PRO A 858 -61.10 -60.26 -9.37
CA PRO A 858 -62.10 -60.15 -10.43
C PRO A 858 -62.01 -61.32 -11.42
N THR A 859 -63.12 -61.67 -12.07
CA THR A 859 -63.16 -62.80 -13.03
C THR A 859 -62.42 -62.49 -14.34
N ASN A 860 -62.16 -61.21 -14.58
CA ASN A 860 -61.27 -60.72 -15.62
C ASN A 860 -60.54 -59.46 -15.13
N ALA A 861 -59.37 -59.21 -15.66
CA ALA A 861 -58.64 -57.96 -15.46
C ALA A 861 -57.92 -57.58 -16.76
N ASN A 862 -58.12 -56.35 -17.21
CA ASN A 862 -57.33 -55.76 -18.29
C ASN A 862 -56.28 -54.86 -17.63
N ILE A 863 -55.01 -55.27 -17.67
CA ILE A 863 -53.93 -54.56 -16.98
C ILE A 863 -52.84 -54.14 -17.96
N GLU A 864 -52.11 -53.08 -17.64
CA GLU A 864 -51.02 -52.62 -18.50
C GLU A 864 -49.94 -53.70 -18.67
N TYR A 865 -49.33 -53.74 -19.85
CA TYR A 865 -48.18 -54.61 -20.12
C TYR A 865 -47.05 -54.36 -19.11
N GLY A 866 -46.54 -55.42 -18.49
CA GLY A 866 -45.58 -55.39 -17.39
C GLY A 866 -46.19 -54.98 -16.04
N GLY A 867 -47.49 -54.69 -15.99
CA GLY A 867 -48.22 -54.32 -14.79
C GLY A 867 -48.44 -55.47 -13.82
N SER A 868 -49.19 -55.19 -12.75
CA SER A 868 -49.53 -56.18 -11.72
C SER A 868 -51.02 -56.08 -11.34
N GLN A 869 -51.63 -57.21 -10.99
CA GLN A 869 -53.02 -57.31 -10.53
C GLN A 869 -53.10 -58.25 -9.33
N ILE A 870 -53.90 -57.87 -8.34
CA ILE A 870 -54.21 -58.73 -7.20
C ILE A 870 -55.60 -59.36 -7.42
N PHE A 871 -55.71 -60.66 -7.19
CA PHE A 871 -56.92 -61.46 -7.27
C PHE A 871 -57.26 -62.04 -5.90
N THR A 872 -58.54 -61.99 -5.50
CA THR A 872 -59.04 -62.57 -4.26
C THR A 872 -59.61 -63.96 -4.51
N LEU A 873 -59.22 -64.93 -3.69
CA LEU A 873 -59.72 -66.29 -3.71
C LEU A 873 -60.85 -66.44 -2.66
N THR A 874 -61.98 -66.99 -3.07
CA THR A 874 -63.10 -67.32 -2.16
C THR A 874 -63.39 -68.82 -2.23
N PHE A 875 -63.31 -69.50 -1.10
CA PHE A 875 -63.51 -70.95 -0.99
C PHE A 875 -64.92 -71.28 -0.47
N ASN A 876 -65.57 -72.28 -1.07
CA ASN A 876 -66.80 -72.84 -0.54
C ASN A 876 -66.51 -73.70 0.70
N GLU A 877 -67.52 -73.91 1.55
CA GLU A 877 -67.37 -74.71 2.77
C GLU A 877 -66.86 -76.13 2.45
N GLY A 878 -65.74 -76.52 3.08
CA GLY A 878 -65.10 -77.83 2.88
C GLY A 878 -63.98 -77.87 1.83
N TYR A 879 -63.63 -76.74 1.19
CA TYR A 879 -62.53 -76.63 0.21
C TYR A 879 -61.41 -75.72 0.74
N GLU A 880 -60.16 -76.00 0.35
CA GLU A 880 -58.96 -75.19 0.65
C GLU A 880 -58.17 -74.87 -0.62
N PHE A 881 -57.25 -73.89 -0.55
CA PHE A 881 -56.34 -73.56 -1.64
C PHE A 881 -55.26 -74.64 -1.79
N ASP A 882 -54.99 -75.04 -3.03
CA ASP A 882 -53.92 -75.99 -3.36
C ASP A 882 -52.81 -75.26 -4.14
N GLU A 883 -53.12 -74.79 -5.34
CA GLU A 883 -52.21 -74.01 -6.17
C GLU A 883 -52.96 -72.98 -7.02
N ALA A 884 -52.22 -71.96 -7.48
CA ALA A 884 -52.65 -71.03 -8.51
C ALA A 884 -51.63 -71.04 -9.63
N THR A 885 -52.09 -71.15 -10.88
CA THR A 885 -51.22 -71.13 -12.05
C THR A 885 -51.69 -70.10 -13.05
N PHE A 886 -50.75 -69.41 -13.69
CA PHE A 886 -51.07 -68.47 -14.77
C PHE A 886 -50.56 -69.04 -16.08
N SER A 887 -51.45 -69.17 -17.07
CA SER A 887 -51.10 -69.73 -18.37
C SER A 887 -50.37 -68.74 -19.29
N GLY A 888 -50.37 -67.45 -18.97
CA GLY A 888 -49.58 -66.41 -19.65
C GLY A 888 -48.20 -66.19 -19.02
N SER A 889 -47.53 -65.11 -19.41
CA SER A 889 -46.21 -64.72 -18.90
C SER A 889 -46.35 -63.70 -17.79
N GLY A 890 -45.98 -64.07 -16.57
CA GLY A 890 -46.03 -63.23 -15.38
C GLY A 890 -45.64 -64.03 -14.13
N ASN A 891 -45.40 -63.34 -13.03
CA ASN A 891 -45.05 -63.95 -11.75
C ASN A 891 -46.30 -64.09 -10.88
N VAL A 892 -46.67 -65.32 -10.54
CA VAL A 892 -47.74 -65.62 -9.59
C VAL A 892 -47.15 -65.67 -8.19
N THR A 893 -47.71 -64.91 -7.25
CA THR A 893 -47.32 -64.91 -5.84
C THR A 893 -48.55 -65.11 -4.97
N ASP A 894 -48.56 -66.16 -4.15
CA ASP A 894 -49.55 -66.31 -3.07
C ASP A 894 -49.17 -65.42 -1.90
N ASN A 895 -50.07 -64.51 -1.54
CA ASN A 895 -49.85 -63.55 -0.46
C ASN A 895 -50.17 -64.15 0.93
N GLN A 896 -50.67 -65.39 1.00
CA GLN A 896 -51.05 -66.11 2.23
C GLN A 896 -52.16 -65.44 3.06
N ASP A 897 -52.95 -64.55 2.44
CA ASP A 897 -54.07 -63.84 3.06
C ASP A 897 -55.40 -64.06 2.32
N GLY A 898 -55.44 -65.06 1.44
CA GLY A 898 -56.57 -65.34 0.55
C GLY A 898 -56.51 -64.56 -0.77
N THR A 899 -55.36 -63.97 -1.12
CA THR A 899 -55.17 -63.29 -2.40
C THR A 899 -53.92 -63.78 -3.15
N ILE A 900 -53.96 -63.68 -4.48
CA ILE A 900 -52.85 -63.95 -5.40
C ILE A 900 -52.46 -62.65 -6.08
N THR A 901 -51.17 -62.28 -6.06
CA THR A 901 -50.63 -61.20 -6.90
C THR A 901 -50.04 -61.78 -8.17
N LEU A 902 -50.55 -61.36 -9.31
CA LEU A 902 -49.92 -61.55 -10.60
C LEU A 902 -49.11 -60.29 -10.93
N SER A 903 -47.78 -60.40 -11.08
CA SER A 903 -46.89 -59.26 -11.33
C SER A 903 -46.02 -59.43 -12.57
N ASN A 904 -45.54 -58.33 -13.14
CA ASN A 904 -44.75 -58.30 -14.39
C ASN A 904 -45.44 -59.03 -15.55
N VAL A 905 -46.72 -58.77 -15.75
CA VAL A 905 -47.54 -59.56 -16.67
C VAL A 905 -47.38 -59.06 -18.10
N THR A 906 -46.93 -59.93 -18.99
CA THR A 906 -46.49 -59.55 -20.36
C THR A 906 -47.21 -60.32 -21.47
N SER A 907 -48.13 -61.23 -21.15
CA SER A 907 -49.01 -61.84 -22.15
C SER A 907 -50.34 -62.27 -21.56
N ASP A 908 -51.36 -62.31 -22.41
CA ASP A 908 -52.71 -62.72 -22.02
C ASP A 908 -52.66 -64.13 -21.46
N GLY A 909 -53.55 -64.40 -20.50
CA GLY A 909 -53.60 -65.70 -19.90
C GLY A 909 -54.75 -65.87 -18.95
N GLU A 910 -54.86 -67.09 -18.45
CA GLU A 910 -55.85 -67.49 -17.48
C GLU A 910 -55.15 -67.79 -16.15
N LEU A 911 -55.59 -67.12 -15.10
CA LEU A 911 -55.24 -67.47 -13.73
C LEU A 911 -56.22 -68.56 -13.25
N SER A 912 -55.73 -69.78 -13.06
CA SER A 912 -56.51 -70.96 -12.64
C SER A 912 -56.23 -71.34 -11.20
#